data_AF-A0A2U2SBF8-F1
#
_entry.id   AF-A0A2U2SBF8-F1
#
_cell.length_a   1.000
_cell.length_b   1.000
_cell.length_c   1.000
_cell.angle_alpha   90.00
_cell.angle_beta   90.00
_cell.angle_gamma   90.00
#
_symmetry.space_group_name_H-M   'P 1'
#
loop_
_entity.id
_entity.type
_entity.pdbx_description
1 polymer ?
#
loop_
_entity_poly.entity_id
_entity_poly.type
_entity_poly.pdbx_seq_one_letter_code
_entity_poly.pdbx_strand_id
1 'polypeptide(L)'
;MKTRMFLLTSVWLTLLSLLQAPPASLASSTLSITDLVFDFTANAALAEWRSGAGPLPFPGTSGDHRGYVIKLDSPMQEDGTTGAPGLLTVPQNKYDGYIQGVYPAFTVQNGDRFQVTVGCELGAKNCYVTYRLDYITPAGATKILWSWKEKHEGRTYSANIDLSKLAGQRVRFVLTLLASGPASPDRPLWVSPRIVRPGNGQTPLPSMTPTATPFNTPPPIPPAGCDRASFVADVTVRDGTAFAPGQAFTKTWRLKNAGSCTWTKDYALVFYGGEQLNAPTLVNLPWRVEPGAMVDVTINAIAPPTPGQYRSDWILRNASGQLFGIGTKADKPFWLLINVLGQAPQANTGYTFSDNLCAAEWRSGAGSLSCPFNEGDSRGFALTRSVRLEDGSTIASAILTSPQNKYDGYIQGTFPTFTVQPGDRFQATVGCEHNANCYVTFRLEYLTAGGAPRIFWKWTEKNEGKTYSVDLDLSPLAGQSLRFVLTTLAAGPATNDRAVWGQPRIVRPGLTIITPTASPAPHWPLFTHPAYGFQFRYPPQASFQNQETHFLHLELPKLVADTNLSSKYLEYRLVNGLENCTVENTLGTLPGVISTQQVSLNGRTFTRIDGLDAAMNHTYRYTYYITQNNQTCLALLFMLRAGNPEVYDPPRPVYNYELEASTFTEIINSFTWLPLPSGQVTNVSLSATLAPVSCTPGPVQVELSGTITTNGAAIVAYHWEIIGDSVNQVTTDQILTFPEASTQTVATTMHLPCGNHALRLVTVAPNVYGAQFNAPLYPPDPTPIATFTSPYAVINIPAENSLPLYLSASAQSPVIGWLPAQTRNLERSVEMIPAENSHWVQARLPGGITGWVDDQYLTEYITPAQFTADPRPRERLQQLAQAINNADGELLASLISPKHGLRIFYHGSWGSNPITYDAERAQQAFRSPEILDWGVEGASGYNAIGTFSEVIQPKLLEVFTAPHEFYPNDPSYAYMYWEPWPGIYQNINYYAVLKLPTPEIQLDWRLWLIGFEYVDGVPYLTALLHYVWEP
;
A
#
# COMPACT_ATOMS: atom_id res chain seq x y z
N MET A 1 -39.70 -13.81 73.26
CA MET A 1 -38.61 -14.57 73.92
C MET A 1 -37.31 -13.92 73.49
N LYS A 2 -36.76 -13.03 74.31
CA LYS A 2 -35.77 -13.23 75.39
C LYS A 2 -34.38 -12.85 74.84
N THR A 3 -33.87 -11.66 75.16
CA THR A 3 -33.08 -11.29 76.36
C THR A 3 -31.62 -11.72 76.19
N ARG A 4 -30.71 -10.73 75.94
CA ARG A 4 -29.57 -10.29 76.80
C ARG A 4 -28.50 -11.36 77.06
N MET A 5 -27.21 -11.12 77.24
CA MET A 5 -26.26 -10.00 77.38
C MET A 5 -24.95 -10.67 77.86
N PHE A 6 -23.83 -9.92 77.96
CA PHE A 6 -22.50 -10.29 78.52
C PHE A 6 -21.52 -10.99 77.56
N LEU A 7 -20.21 -10.75 77.55
CA LEU A 7 -19.27 -9.73 78.05
C LEU A 7 -17.87 -10.11 77.49
N LEU A 8 -17.02 -9.12 77.20
CA LEU A 8 -15.53 -9.12 77.18
C LEU A 8 -14.69 -10.09 76.30
N THR A 9 -13.78 -9.41 75.59
CA THR A 9 -12.41 -9.76 75.15
C THR A 9 -12.15 -10.65 73.93
N SER A 10 -11.53 -9.99 72.94
CA SER A 10 -10.44 -10.44 72.06
C SER A 10 -10.75 -11.05 70.68
N VAL A 11 -10.02 -10.53 69.67
CA VAL A 11 -9.61 -11.14 68.38
C VAL A 11 -10.57 -11.00 67.17
N TRP A 12 -10.10 -10.16 66.21
CA TRP A 12 -10.25 -10.18 64.73
C TRP A 12 -11.52 -9.67 63.99
N LEU A 13 -11.23 -8.83 62.99
CA LEU A 13 -11.79 -8.65 61.63
C LEU A 13 -13.25 -8.15 61.36
N THR A 14 -13.31 -6.93 60.81
CA THR A 14 -14.00 -6.43 59.59
C THR A 14 -15.53 -6.22 59.44
N LEU A 15 -15.81 -5.01 58.93
CA LEU A 15 -16.75 -4.57 57.86
C LEU A 15 -18.14 -3.96 58.17
N LEU A 16 -18.26 -2.67 57.80
CA LEU A 16 -19.29 -2.02 56.95
C LEU A 16 -20.80 -2.21 57.24
N SER A 17 -21.52 -1.09 57.45
CA SER A 17 -22.30 -0.39 56.41
C SER A 17 -23.35 0.57 56.98
N LEU A 18 -23.60 1.62 56.20
CA LEU A 18 -24.43 2.81 56.40
C LEU A 18 -25.35 2.95 55.18
N LEU A 19 -26.57 3.48 55.37
CA LEU A 19 -27.41 4.23 54.40
C LEU A 19 -28.37 5.10 55.26
N GLN A 20 -28.73 6.36 54.98
CA GLN A 20 -28.65 7.24 53.81
C GLN A 20 -28.92 8.72 54.22
N ALA A 21 -28.26 9.67 53.51
CA ALA A 21 -28.51 11.10 53.12
C ALA A 21 -29.67 11.97 53.73
N PRO A 22 -29.68 13.34 53.68
CA PRO A 22 -29.16 14.27 52.61
C PRO A 22 -28.59 15.65 53.15
N PRO A 23 -28.47 16.80 52.43
CA PRO A 23 -28.44 17.16 50.99
C PRO A 23 -27.17 17.97 50.55
N ALA A 24 -27.12 18.36 49.27
CA ALA A 24 -25.99 18.95 48.55
C ALA A 24 -25.90 20.50 48.57
N SER A 25 -24.66 21.04 48.52
CA SER A 25 -24.32 22.35 47.95
C SER A 25 -23.13 22.19 47.00
N LEU A 26 -23.30 22.66 45.76
CA LEU A 26 -22.32 22.64 44.68
C LEU A 26 -21.27 23.73 44.88
N ALA A 27 -20.01 23.33 45.09
CA ALA A 27 -18.84 24.16 44.80
C ALA A 27 -18.13 23.55 43.59
N SER A 28 -18.04 24.34 42.53
CA SER A 28 -17.37 24.02 41.27
C SER A 28 -15.87 23.87 41.50
N SER A 29 -15.36 22.64 41.53
CA SER A 29 -13.92 22.37 41.55
C SER A 29 -13.37 22.42 40.12
N THR A 30 -12.77 23.54 39.75
CA THR A 30 -11.92 23.66 38.57
C THR A 30 -10.69 22.76 38.74
N LEU A 31 -10.64 21.65 38.01
CA LEU A 31 -9.45 20.79 37.93
C LEU A 31 -8.30 21.59 37.30
N SER A 32 -7.15 21.61 37.95
CA SER A 32 -5.93 22.20 37.42
C SER A 32 -5.47 21.45 36.16
N ILE A 33 -4.96 22.18 35.17
CA ILE A 33 -4.46 21.66 33.88
C ILE A 33 -3.19 20.77 34.06
N THR A 34 -2.71 20.60 35.30
CA THR A 34 -1.49 19.87 35.65
C THR A 34 -1.60 18.35 35.61
N ASP A 35 -2.82 17.79 35.52
CA ASP A 35 -3.03 16.35 35.71
C ASP A 35 -3.45 15.62 34.43
N LEU A 36 -3.71 16.33 33.32
CA LEU A 36 -4.09 15.73 32.02
C LEU A 36 -2.86 15.21 31.29
N VAL A 37 -2.81 13.90 31.03
CA VAL A 37 -1.67 13.23 30.38
C VAL A 37 -1.98 12.87 28.93
N PHE A 38 -3.23 12.52 28.61
CA PHE A 38 -3.65 12.21 27.24
C PHE A 38 -5.13 12.49 27.04
N ASP A 39 -5.50 13.16 25.95
CA ASP A 39 -6.89 13.43 25.58
C ASP A 39 -7.23 12.70 24.27
N PHE A 40 -8.13 11.72 24.33
CA PHE A 40 -8.48 10.90 23.16
C PHE A 40 -9.34 11.66 22.15
N THR A 41 -10.10 12.67 22.58
CA THR A 41 -10.92 13.49 21.68
C THR A 41 -10.04 14.45 20.88
N ALA A 42 -9.10 15.12 21.56
CA ALA A 42 -8.13 15.99 20.91
C ALA A 42 -7.23 15.21 19.95
N ASN A 43 -6.87 13.97 20.30
CA ASN A 43 -5.99 13.10 19.50
C ASN A 43 -6.72 12.12 18.58
N ALA A 44 -8.04 12.26 18.38
CA ALA A 44 -8.82 11.29 17.58
C ALA A 44 -8.37 11.19 16.11
N ALA A 45 -7.76 12.23 15.53
CA ALA A 45 -7.17 12.18 14.19
C ALA A 45 -5.88 11.34 14.11
N LEU A 46 -5.25 11.04 15.25
CA LEU A 46 -4.06 10.19 15.34
C LEU A 46 -4.42 8.71 15.53
N ALA A 47 -5.69 8.41 15.77
CA ALA A 47 -6.16 7.03 15.89
C ALA A 47 -6.40 6.42 14.51
N GLU A 48 -5.98 5.17 14.34
CA GLU A 48 -6.32 4.36 13.17
C GLU A 48 -7.76 3.86 13.35
N TRP A 49 -8.71 4.55 12.73
CA TRP A 49 -10.13 4.17 12.77
C TRP A 49 -10.42 3.08 11.75
N ARG A 50 -11.19 2.08 12.18
CA ARG A 50 -11.65 0.99 11.32
C ARG A 50 -12.94 0.39 11.81
N SER A 51 -13.66 -0.24 10.89
CA SER A 51 -14.79 -1.13 11.18
C SER A 51 -14.56 -2.48 10.49
N GLY A 52 -15.61 -3.31 10.43
CA GLY A 52 -15.62 -4.51 9.59
C GLY A 52 -15.54 -4.20 8.09
N ALA A 53 -15.81 -2.96 7.67
CA ALA A 53 -15.71 -2.50 6.27
C ALA A 53 -14.33 -1.93 5.90
N GLY A 54 -13.34 -2.03 6.79
CA GLY A 54 -11.98 -1.55 6.56
C GLY A 54 -11.65 -0.21 7.25
N PRO A 55 -10.57 0.48 6.82
CA PRO A 55 -10.15 1.75 7.39
C PRO A 55 -11.19 2.86 7.19
N LEU A 56 -11.36 3.71 8.20
CA LEU A 56 -12.31 4.83 8.19
C LEU A 56 -11.57 6.16 8.32
N PRO A 57 -11.99 7.22 7.59
CA PRO A 57 -11.41 8.54 7.74
C PRO A 57 -11.88 9.22 9.04
N PHE A 58 -11.04 10.11 9.59
CA PHE A 58 -11.43 11.04 10.65
C PHE A 58 -11.19 12.49 10.19
N PRO A 59 -12.18 13.40 10.33
CA PRO A 59 -13.56 13.12 10.72
C PRO A 59 -14.27 12.28 9.64
N GLY A 60 -15.12 11.36 10.08
CA GLY A 60 -15.97 10.55 9.21
C GLY A 60 -17.16 11.35 8.67
N THR A 61 -17.79 10.83 7.62
CA THR A 61 -19.00 11.43 7.05
C THR A 61 -20.23 10.87 7.76
N SER A 62 -21.08 11.73 8.31
CA SER A 62 -22.30 11.28 8.98
C SER A 62 -23.21 10.53 8.00
N GLY A 63 -23.62 9.32 8.36
CA GLY A 63 -24.44 8.45 7.52
C GLY A 63 -23.65 7.46 6.64
N ASP A 64 -22.30 7.47 6.70
CA ASP A 64 -21.50 6.44 6.03
C ASP A 64 -21.87 5.05 6.57
N HIS A 65 -22.33 4.17 5.68
CA HIS A 65 -22.78 2.81 6.02
C HIS A 65 -21.64 1.93 6.56
N ARG A 66 -20.37 2.30 6.32
CA ARG A 66 -19.20 1.63 6.87
C ARG A 66 -18.94 1.97 8.34
N GLY A 67 -19.69 2.91 8.91
CA GLY A 67 -19.46 3.49 10.24
C GLY A 67 -18.68 4.79 10.13
N TYR A 68 -18.78 5.66 11.14
CA TYR A 68 -18.11 6.95 11.13
C TYR A 68 -17.83 7.47 12.53
N VAL A 69 -16.78 8.29 12.64
CA VAL A 69 -16.40 8.96 13.88
C VAL A 69 -16.31 10.46 13.66
N ILE A 70 -16.98 11.25 14.49
CA ILE A 70 -16.96 12.72 14.40
C ILE A 70 -16.67 13.28 15.78
N LYS A 71 -15.79 14.29 15.86
CA LYS A 71 -15.61 15.07 17.08
C LYS A 71 -16.77 16.05 17.23
N LEU A 72 -17.38 16.08 18.42
CA LEU A 72 -18.39 17.04 18.81
C LEU A 72 -17.81 17.92 19.92
N ASP A 73 -17.84 19.25 19.75
CA ASP A 73 -17.28 20.17 20.74
C ASP A 73 -18.21 20.39 21.95
N SER A 74 -19.50 20.13 21.79
CA SER A 74 -20.52 20.25 22.85
C SER A 74 -21.68 19.28 22.59
N PRO A 75 -21.46 17.96 22.72
CA PRO A 75 -22.49 16.96 22.43
C PRO A 75 -23.66 17.05 23.41
N MET A 76 -24.90 17.02 22.90
CA MET A 76 -26.08 16.85 23.74
C MET A 76 -26.25 15.38 24.08
N GLN A 77 -26.19 15.05 25.37
CA GLN A 77 -26.30 13.70 25.88
C GLN A 77 -27.76 13.33 26.15
N GLU A 78 -28.05 12.04 26.23
CA GLU A 78 -29.41 11.50 26.40
C GLU A 78 -30.16 11.95 27.67
N ASP A 79 -29.45 12.43 28.71
CA ASP A 79 -30.03 13.02 29.92
C ASP A 79 -30.42 14.50 29.76
N GLY A 80 -30.24 15.06 28.56
CA GLY A 80 -30.53 16.45 28.23
C GLY A 80 -29.41 17.43 28.59
N THR A 81 -28.28 16.96 29.14
CA THR A 81 -27.12 17.79 29.46
C THR A 81 -26.20 17.99 28.25
N THR A 82 -25.49 19.12 28.21
CA THR A 82 -24.43 19.36 27.23
C THR A 82 -23.10 18.88 27.81
N GLY A 83 -22.47 17.91 27.16
CA GLY A 83 -21.17 17.37 27.53
C GLY A 83 -20.00 18.25 27.10
N ALA A 84 -18.82 18.01 27.69
CA ALA A 84 -17.54 18.53 27.18
C ALA A 84 -17.22 17.90 25.80
N PRO A 85 -16.18 18.37 25.08
CA PRO A 85 -15.81 17.77 23.80
C PRO A 85 -15.70 16.24 23.86
N GLY A 86 -16.27 15.57 22.87
CA GLY A 86 -16.33 14.12 22.80
C GLY A 86 -16.37 13.58 21.37
N LEU A 87 -16.49 12.26 21.24
CA LEU A 87 -16.54 11.55 19.97
C LEU A 87 -17.90 10.89 19.80
N LEU A 88 -18.58 11.18 18.68
CA LEU A 88 -19.68 10.36 18.18
C LEU A 88 -19.07 9.23 17.35
N THR A 89 -19.18 7.98 17.80
CA THR A 89 -18.55 6.83 17.14
C THR A 89 -19.61 5.85 16.66
N VAL A 90 -20.16 6.06 15.47
CA VAL A 90 -21.23 5.20 14.93
C VAL A 90 -20.62 3.95 14.31
N PRO A 91 -21.02 2.75 14.76
CA PRO A 91 -20.53 1.49 14.22
C PRO A 91 -20.98 1.30 12.76
N GLN A 92 -20.34 0.37 12.05
CA GLN A 92 -20.79 -0.04 10.72
C GLN A 92 -22.28 -0.38 10.73
N ASN A 93 -23.03 0.11 9.73
CA ASN A 93 -24.46 -0.09 9.60
C ASN A 93 -24.81 -1.55 9.20
N LYS A 94 -24.58 -2.47 10.14
CA LYS A 94 -24.84 -3.91 10.08
C LYS A 94 -25.25 -4.37 11.48
N TYR A 95 -25.98 -5.49 11.54
CA TYR A 95 -26.26 -6.17 12.81
C TYR A 95 -24.96 -6.53 13.52
N ASP A 96 -24.81 -6.13 14.79
CA ASP A 96 -23.59 -6.27 15.61
C ASP A 96 -22.33 -5.64 14.98
N GLY A 97 -22.51 -4.59 14.18
CA GLY A 97 -21.40 -3.82 13.60
C GLY A 97 -20.51 -3.21 14.68
N TYR A 98 -19.24 -2.97 14.37
CA TYR A 98 -18.30 -2.33 15.28
C TYR A 98 -17.57 -1.16 14.65
N ILE A 99 -17.04 -0.29 15.50
CA ILE A 99 -16.02 0.69 15.16
C ILE A 99 -14.94 0.70 16.25
N GLN A 100 -13.68 0.80 15.84
CA GLN A 100 -12.55 0.88 16.77
C GLN A 100 -11.56 1.95 16.30
N GLY A 101 -11.00 2.71 17.26
CA GLY A 101 -9.93 3.66 17.03
C GLY A 101 -8.69 3.27 17.81
N VAL A 102 -7.61 2.87 17.12
CA VAL A 102 -6.35 2.46 17.74
C VAL A 102 -5.42 3.67 17.85
N TYR A 103 -5.19 4.16 19.06
CA TYR A 103 -4.36 5.34 19.32
C TYR A 103 -2.86 5.01 19.31
N PRO A 104 -1.98 6.02 19.12
CA PRO A 104 -0.53 5.83 19.20
C PRO A 104 -0.07 5.24 20.54
N ALA A 105 1.12 4.66 20.55
CA ALA A 105 1.66 4.00 21.74
C ALA A 105 1.88 5.00 22.89
N PHE A 106 1.32 4.68 24.05
CA PHE A 106 1.35 5.44 25.29
C PHE A 106 2.10 4.64 26.36
N THR A 107 3.06 5.26 27.04
CA THR A 107 3.74 4.63 28.17
C THR A 107 2.96 4.95 29.45
N VAL A 108 2.33 3.92 30.02
CA VAL A 108 1.54 4.08 31.24
C VAL A 108 2.48 4.28 32.43
N GLN A 109 2.19 5.24 33.28
CA GLN A 109 2.89 5.45 34.54
C GLN A 109 2.04 5.01 35.72
N ASN A 110 2.71 4.73 36.83
CA ASN A 110 2.03 4.38 38.07
C ASN A 110 1.15 5.56 38.51
N GLY A 111 -0.12 5.30 38.78
CA GLY A 111 -1.11 6.34 39.09
C GLY A 111 -1.87 6.91 37.89
N ASP A 112 -1.55 6.53 36.64
CA ASP A 112 -2.36 6.91 35.49
C ASP A 112 -3.78 6.31 35.59
N ARG A 113 -4.80 7.11 35.26
CA ARG A 113 -6.20 6.67 35.23
C ARG A 113 -6.91 7.12 33.97
N PHE A 114 -7.63 6.20 33.32
CA PHE A 114 -8.52 6.53 32.22
C PHE A 114 -9.87 7.01 32.73
N GLN A 115 -10.34 8.17 32.27
CA GLN A 115 -11.61 8.79 32.65
C GLN A 115 -12.43 9.10 31.41
N VAL A 116 -13.73 8.76 31.43
CA VAL A 116 -14.67 9.07 30.34
C VAL A 116 -16.11 9.12 30.86
N THR A 117 -17.01 9.81 30.15
CA THR A 117 -18.47 9.64 30.28
C THR A 117 -19.03 9.07 28.98
N VAL A 118 -19.86 8.03 29.06
CA VAL A 118 -20.48 7.35 27.92
C VAL A 118 -22.01 7.44 27.99
N GLY A 119 -22.66 7.41 26.83
CA GLY A 119 -24.11 7.53 26.67
C GLY A 119 -24.47 7.81 25.21
N CYS A 120 -25.75 7.84 24.87
CA CYS A 120 -26.22 8.12 23.51
C CYS A 120 -26.48 9.63 23.29
N GLU A 121 -26.46 10.05 22.02
CA GLU A 121 -26.84 11.41 21.62
C GLU A 121 -28.35 11.62 21.85
N LEU A 122 -28.72 12.82 22.31
CA LEU A 122 -30.10 13.17 22.64
C LEU A 122 -31.05 12.88 21.46
N GLY A 123 -32.05 12.02 21.69
CA GLY A 123 -33.07 11.66 20.70
C GLY A 123 -32.81 10.33 19.98
N ALA A 124 -31.65 9.71 20.16
CA ALA A 124 -31.32 8.38 19.60
C ALA A 124 -31.95 7.24 20.42
N LYS A 125 -33.29 7.18 20.48
CA LYS A 125 -34.06 6.27 21.37
C LYS A 125 -33.83 4.78 21.14
N ASN A 126 -33.29 4.40 19.98
CA ASN A 126 -32.99 3.00 19.63
C ASN A 126 -31.51 2.64 19.87
N CYS A 127 -30.71 3.57 20.41
CA CYS A 127 -29.29 3.36 20.64
C CYS A 127 -29.07 2.22 21.65
N TYR A 128 -28.41 1.15 21.20
CA TYR A 128 -28.10 -0.02 22.03
C TYR A 128 -26.73 -0.60 21.68
N VAL A 129 -25.72 -0.29 22.50
CA VAL A 129 -24.30 -0.51 22.17
C VAL A 129 -23.50 -1.05 23.36
N THR A 130 -22.31 -1.58 23.10
CA THR A 130 -21.31 -1.93 24.12
C THR A 130 -20.04 -1.13 23.88
N TYR A 131 -19.69 -0.29 24.85
CA TYR A 131 -18.43 0.45 24.94
C TYR A 131 -17.33 -0.44 25.49
N ARG A 132 -16.12 -0.35 24.94
CA ARG A 132 -14.97 -1.12 25.42
C ARG A 132 -13.69 -0.30 25.31
N LEU A 133 -12.91 -0.26 26.40
CA LEU A 133 -11.53 0.21 26.39
C LEU A 133 -10.62 -1.00 26.31
N ASP A 134 -9.85 -1.08 25.23
CA ASP A 134 -8.81 -2.09 25.08
C ASP A 134 -7.42 -1.45 25.11
N TYR A 135 -6.42 -2.32 25.20
CA TYR A 135 -5.06 -1.97 24.90
C TYR A 135 -4.38 -3.10 24.14
N ILE A 136 -3.50 -2.72 23.24
CA ILE A 136 -2.61 -3.61 22.52
C ILE A 136 -1.27 -3.57 23.25
N THR A 137 -0.80 -4.73 23.69
CA THR A 137 0.52 -4.87 24.31
C THR A 137 1.63 -4.66 23.26
N PRO A 138 2.88 -4.41 23.66
CA PRO A 138 4.01 -4.38 22.72
C PRO A 138 4.08 -5.63 21.81
N ALA A 139 3.67 -6.78 22.35
CA ALA A 139 3.58 -8.07 21.66
C ALA A 139 2.39 -8.19 20.68
N GLY A 140 1.61 -7.12 20.45
CA GLY A 140 0.48 -7.10 19.52
C GLY A 140 -0.81 -7.74 20.04
N ALA A 141 -0.83 -8.27 21.26
CA ALA A 141 -2.02 -8.89 21.85
C ALA A 141 -3.00 -7.82 22.33
N THR A 142 -4.25 -7.89 21.85
CA THR A 142 -5.33 -7.01 22.32
C THR A 142 -5.94 -7.57 23.61
N LYS A 143 -6.04 -6.73 24.64
CA LYS A 143 -6.63 -7.09 25.94
C LYS A 143 -7.68 -6.06 26.35
N ILE A 144 -8.78 -6.54 26.92
CA ILE A 144 -9.89 -5.70 27.39
C ILE A 144 -9.54 -5.16 28.79
N LEU A 145 -9.58 -3.84 28.96
CA LEU A 145 -9.43 -3.19 30.27
C LEU A 145 -10.77 -2.90 30.92
N TRP A 146 -11.77 -2.54 30.12
CA TRP A 146 -13.08 -2.15 30.61
C TRP A 146 -14.15 -2.32 29.53
N SER A 147 -15.37 -2.64 29.93
CA SER A 147 -16.54 -2.79 29.05
C SER A 147 -17.80 -2.31 29.76
N TRP A 148 -18.72 -1.69 29.00
CA TRP A 148 -20.02 -1.22 29.49
C TRP A 148 -21.08 -1.35 28.40
N LYS A 149 -22.25 -1.90 28.73
CA LYS A 149 -23.38 -2.02 27.80
C LYS A 149 -24.37 -0.90 28.06
N GLU A 150 -24.64 -0.11 27.04
CA GLU A 150 -25.49 1.08 27.06
C GLU A 150 -26.77 0.85 26.28
N LYS A 151 -27.91 1.26 26.82
CA LYS A 151 -29.21 1.29 26.15
C LYS A 151 -29.85 2.62 26.48
N HIS A 152 -30.27 3.38 25.46
CA HIS A 152 -30.86 4.70 25.68
C HIS A 152 -32.01 4.63 26.70
N GLU A 153 -31.75 5.20 27.88
CA GLU A 153 -32.64 5.19 29.05
C GLU A 153 -32.69 6.54 29.76
N GLY A 154 -32.05 7.55 29.17
CA GLY A 154 -32.07 8.94 29.64
C GLY A 154 -31.05 9.19 30.76
N ARG A 155 -29.95 8.45 30.78
CA ARG A 155 -28.86 8.56 31.77
C ARG A 155 -27.51 8.49 31.08
N THR A 156 -26.48 9.04 31.72
CA THR A 156 -25.09 8.94 31.28
C THR A 156 -24.25 8.25 32.35
N TYR A 157 -23.14 7.62 31.93
CA TYR A 157 -22.31 6.80 32.82
C TYR A 157 -20.85 7.21 32.76
N SER A 158 -20.27 7.56 33.90
CA SER A 158 -18.84 7.90 34.00
C SER A 158 -18.01 6.71 34.46
N ALA A 159 -16.86 6.50 33.80
CA ALA A 159 -15.87 5.49 34.15
C ALA A 159 -14.54 6.14 34.59
N ASN A 160 -13.88 5.53 35.57
CA ASN A 160 -12.56 5.94 36.08
C ASN A 160 -11.72 4.69 36.37
N ILE A 161 -10.91 4.28 35.39
CA ILE A 161 -10.20 3.01 35.34
C ILE A 161 -8.75 3.20 35.74
N ASP A 162 -8.29 2.40 36.72
CA ASP A 162 -6.92 2.41 37.17
C ASP A 162 -5.99 1.69 36.18
N LEU A 163 -5.01 2.40 35.63
CA LEU A 163 -4.06 1.85 34.67
C LEU A 163 -2.77 1.39 35.34
N SER A 164 -2.62 1.50 36.66
CA SER A 164 -1.36 1.22 37.36
C SER A 164 -0.84 -0.21 37.17
N LYS A 165 -1.72 -1.17 36.84
CA LYS A 165 -1.33 -2.55 36.45
C LYS A 165 -0.51 -2.60 35.16
N LEU A 166 -0.61 -1.56 34.34
CA LEU A 166 0.13 -1.37 33.10
C LEU A 166 1.31 -0.42 33.28
N ALA A 167 1.57 0.09 34.49
CA ALA A 167 2.66 1.03 34.74
C ALA A 167 4.01 0.48 34.23
N GLY A 168 4.74 1.32 33.50
CA GLY A 168 5.98 0.97 32.80
C GLY A 168 5.78 0.31 31.43
N GLN A 169 4.57 -0.17 31.10
CA GLN A 169 4.29 -0.78 29.80
C GLN A 169 3.95 0.29 28.75
N ARG A 170 4.48 0.11 27.54
CA ARG A 170 4.17 0.92 26.36
C ARG A 170 3.08 0.25 25.56
N VAL A 171 1.85 0.74 25.65
CA VAL A 171 0.66 0.09 25.08
C VAL A 171 -0.06 1.01 24.10
N ARG A 172 -0.79 0.48 23.12
CA ARG A 172 -1.69 1.29 22.28
C ARG A 172 -3.11 1.14 22.80
N PHE A 173 -3.75 2.22 23.23
CA PHE A 173 -5.15 2.15 23.67
C PHE A 173 -6.09 2.08 22.48
N VAL A 174 -7.19 1.33 22.61
CA VAL A 174 -8.24 1.22 21.60
C VAL A 174 -9.58 1.60 22.21
N LEU A 175 -10.25 2.58 21.60
CA LEU A 175 -11.66 2.85 21.89
C LEU A 175 -12.49 1.99 20.94
N THR A 176 -13.20 1.01 21.48
CA THR A 176 -14.00 0.06 20.71
C THR A 176 -15.47 0.21 21.05
N LEU A 177 -16.32 0.26 20.03
CA LEU A 177 -17.76 0.30 20.20
C LEU A 177 -18.43 -0.78 19.33
N LEU A 178 -19.33 -1.53 19.94
CA LEU A 178 -20.05 -2.66 19.34
C LEU A 178 -21.56 -2.34 19.35
N ALA A 179 -22.25 -2.43 18.22
CA ALA A 179 -23.70 -2.46 18.21
C ALA A 179 -24.19 -3.74 18.92
N SER A 180 -25.34 -3.68 19.60
CA SER A 180 -25.99 -4.84 20.21
C SER A 180 -27.32 -5.08 19.51
N GLY A 181 -27.28 -5.52 18.26
CA GLY A 181 -28.41 -5.52 17.33
C GLY A 181 -28.19 -4.62 16.10
N PRO A 182 -29.24 -4.08 15.46
CA PRO A 182 -29.09 -3.23 14.29
C PRO A 182 -28.39 -1.90 14.64
N ALA A 183 -27.23 -1.65 14.02
CA ALA A 183 -26.39 -0.47 14.23
C ALA A 183 -27.01 0.87 13.77
N SER A 184 -28.10 0.83 13.00
CA SER A 184 -28.85 2.03 12.64
C SER A 184 -30.20 2.02 13.38
N PRO A 185 -30.52 3.06 14.18
CA PRO A 185 -29.85 4.36 14.30
C PRO A 185 -29.04 4.54 15.62
N ASP A 186 -27.98 3.76 15.85
CA ASP A 186 -27.11 3.96 17.02
C ASP A 186 -26.33 5.28 16.89
N ARG A 187 -26.36 6.12 17.94
CA ARG A 187 -25.59 7.39 17.99
C ARG A 187 -24.86 7.54 19.33
N PRO A 188 -23.80 6.75 19.56
CA PRO A 188 -23.15 6.66 20.86
C PRO A 188 -22.00 7.66 21.01
N LEU A 189 -21.86 8.22 22.21
CA LEU A 189 -20.91 9.27 22.57
C LEU A 189 -19.84 8.76 23.55
N TRP A 190 -18.57 9.11 23.28
CA TRP A 190 -17.48 9.12 24.25
C TRP A 190 -17.20 10.57 24.65
N VAL A 191 -17.64 11.00 25.83
CA VAL A 191 -17.52 12.38 26.32
C VAL A 191 -16.29 12.52 27.22
N SER A 192 -15.36 13.40 26.83
CA SER A 192 -14.08 13.64 27.50
C SER A 192 -13.24 12.38 27.87
N PRO A 193 -13.06 11.39 26.96
CA PRO A 193 -12.13 10.29 27.18
C PRO A 193 -10.69 10.80 27.33
N ARG A 194 -10.06 10.54 28.47
CA ARG A 194 -8.72 11.04 28.82
C ARG A 194 -7.96 10.13 29.77
N ILE A 195 -6.64 10.23 29.79
CA ILE A 195 -5.78 9.71 30.86
C ILE A 195 -5.31 10.88 31.71
N VAL A 196 -5.46 10.73 33.02
CA VAL A 196 -4.98 11.70 34.03
C VAL A 196 -4.00 11.03 34.97
N ARG A 197 -3.07 11.81 35.54
CA ARG A 197 -2.10 11.36 36.55
C ARG A 197 -2.15 12.29 37.76
N PRO A 198 -2.62 11.82 38.92
CA PRO A 198 -2.58 12.59 40.16
C PRO A 198 -1.14 12.67 40.68
N GLY A 199 -0.62 13.89 40.85
CA GLY A 199 0.77 14.11 41.27
C GLY A 199 1.05 13.81 42.74
N ASN A 200 2.09 13.00 43.01
CA ASN A 200 2.91 13.17 44.20
C ASN A 200 4.19 13.88 43.78
N GLY A 201 4.48 15.02 44.42
CA GLY A 201 5.54 15.95 44.04
C GLY A 201 6.91 15.29 43.89
N GLN A 202 7.40 15.22 42.66
CA GLN A 202 8.82 15.16 42.37
C GLN A 202 9.26 16.49 41.76
N THR A 203 10.38 16.97 42.28
CA THR A 203 11.12 18.18 41.93
C THR A 203 11.26 18.34 40.41
N PRO A 204 11.14 19.56 39.85
CA PRO A 204 11.20 19.75 38.41
C PRO A 204 12.59 19.36 37.88
N LEU A 205 12.63 18.45 36.91
CA LEU A 205 13.77 18.33 36.01
C LEU A 205 13.99 19.67 35.28
N PRO A 206 15.23 20.04 34.93
CA PRO A 206 15.55 21.34 34.36
C PRO A 206 14.74 21.57 33.07
N SER A 207 14.06 22.71 33.03
CA SER A 207 13.41 23.24 31.82
C SER A 207 14.48 23.39 30.73
N MET A 208 14.34 22.65 29.63
CA MET A 208 15.09 22.94 28.42
C MET A 208 14.51 24.21 27.79
N THR A 209 15.19 25.33 28.04
CA THR A 209 14.90 26.62 27.41
C THR A 209 15.10 26.48 25.89
N PRO A 210 14.21 27.00 25.04
CA PRO A 210 14.45 27.08 23.60
C PRO A 210 15.72 27.91 23.36
N THR A 211 16.73 27.32 22.72
CA THR A 211 17.83 28.07 22.13
C THR A 211 17.26 28.83 20.94
N ALA A 212 16.86 30.08 21.16
CA ALA A 212 16.46 30.97 20.09
C ALA A 212 17.69 31.25 19.20
N THR A 213 17.69 30.71 17.99
CA THR A 213 18.45 31.26 16.87
C THR A 213 18.01 32.73 16.70
N PRO A 214 18.93 33.70 16.59
CA PRO A 214 18.57 35.11 16.54
C PRO A 214 17.68 35.41 15.32
N PHE A 215 16.48 35.92 15.60
CA PHE A 215 15.46 36.25 14.60
C PHE A 215 15.86 37.52 13.84
N ASN A 216 16.19 37.41 12.55
CA ASN A 216 15.96 38.52 11.63
C ASN A 216 14.45 38.68 11.51
N THR A 217 13.88 39.67 12.20
CA THR A 217 12.46 39.97 12.10
C THR A 217 12.18 40.45 10.66
N PRO A 218 11.38 39.72 9.85
CA PRO A 218 11.04 40.18 8.52
C PRO A 218 10.28 41.52 8.60
N PRO A 219 10.40 42.38 7.59
CA PRO A 219 9.77 43.70 7.60
C PRO A 219 8.24 43.61 7.76
N PRO A 220 7.60 44.60 8.41
CA PRO A 220 6.16 44.63 8.57
C PRO A 220 5.42 44.51 7.23
N ILE A 221 4.45 43.62 7.16
CA ILE A 221 3.66 43.38 5.94
C ILE A 221 2.64 44.52 5.77
N PRO A 222 2.60 45.24 4.63
CA PRO A 222 1.56 46.22 4.35
C PRO A 222 0.16 45.58 4.28
N PRO A 223 -0.93 46.28 4.62
CA PRO A 223 -2.28 45.72 4.53
C PRO A 223 -2.62 45.27 3.10
N ALA A 224 -2.94 44.00 2.93
CA ALA A 224 -3.05 43.34 1.63
C ALA A 224 -4.38 43.58 0.88
N GLY A 225 -4.93 44.79 0.93
CA GLY A 225 -6.15 45.16 0.20
C GLY A 225 -7.30 44.16 0.39
N CYS A 226 -7.63 43.44 -0.69
CA CYS A 226 -8.67 42.41 -0.74
C CYS A 226 -8.22 40.99 -0.34
N ASP A 227 -6.91 40.71 -0.30
CA ASP A 227 -6.35 39.38 0.00
C ASP A 227 -6.28 39.13 1.50
N ARG A 228 -6.95 38.08 1.98
CA ARG A 228 -6.95 37.71 3.41
C ARG A 228 -7.05 36.20 3.57
N ALA A 229 -6.15 35.61 4.34
CA ALA A 229 -6.27 34.21 4.71
C ALA A 229 -6.85 34.05 6.12
N SER A 230 -7.56 32.95 6.32
CA SER A 230 -7.89 32.46 7.65
C SER A 230 -7.29 31.06 7.80
N PHE A 231 -6.53 30.85 8.87
CA PHE A 231 -6.05 29.53 9.22
C PHE A 231 -7.24 28.67 9.67
N VAL A 232 -7.40 27.51 9.04
CA VAL A 232 -8.50 26.58 9.36
C VAL A 232 -7.97 25.44 10.22
N ALA A 233 -6.91 24.76 9.78
CA ALA A 233 -6.35 23.62 10.52
C ALA A 233 -4.93 23.25 10.09
N ASP A 234 -4.21 22.64 11.02
CA ASP A 234 -3.13 21.71 10.69
C ASP A 234 -3.76 20.39 10.26
N VAL A 235 -3.63 20.03 8.98
CA VAL A 235 -4.27 18.83 8.41
C VAL A 235 -3.49 17.57 8.76
N THR A 236 -2.15 17.60 8.72
CA THR A 236 -1.31 16.43 9.03
C THR A 236 -0.57 16.59 10.37
N VAL A 237 0.42 17.47 10.42
CA VAL A 237 1.34 17.63 11.56
C VAL A 237 0.88 18.80 12.41
N ARG A 238 0.38 18.55 13.62
CA ARG A 238 -0.01 19.61 14.56
C ARG A 238 1.20 20.17 15.30
N ASP A 239 1.04 21.35 15.86
CA ASP A 239 2.07 21.96 16.68
C ASP A 239 2.50 21.10 17.86
N GLY A 240 3.82 20.96 18.04
CA GLY A 240 4.44 20.13 19.06
C GLY A 240 4.50 18.64 18.73
N THR A 241 4.15 18.22 17.51
CA THR A 241 4.27 16.82 17.07
C THR A 241 5.71 16.33 17.29
N ALA A 242 5.84 15.18 17.95
CA ALA A 242 7.13 14.57 18.23
C ALA A 242 7.63 13.75 17.03
N PHE A 243 8.86 14.01 16.63
CA PHE A 243 9.58 13.28 15.59
C PHE A 243 10.88 12.73 16.15
N ALA A 244 11.36 11.61 15.62
CA ALA A 244 12.72 11.18 15.84
C ALA A 244 13.70 12.09 15.08
N PRO A 245 14.94 12.24 15.57
CA PRO A 245 16.01 12.90 14.81
C PRO A 245 16.09 12.39 13.36
N GLY A 246 16.04 13.30 12.39
CA GLY A 246 16.12 12.96 10.96
C GLY A 246 14.85 12.36 10.35
N GLN A 247 13.74 12.24 11.09
CA GLN A 247 12.48 11.71 10.56
C GLN A 247 11.88 12.67 9.53
N ALA A 248 11.66 12.18 8.30
CA ALA A 248 10.92 12.90 7.28
C ALA A 248 9.41 12.89 7.56
N PHE A 249 8.73 13.99 7.24
CA PHE A 249 7.29 14.12 7.40
C PHE A 249 6.68 15.14 6.42
N THR A 250 5.38 15.03 6.18
CA THR A 250 4.63 15.93 5.31
C THR A 250 3.70 16.81 6.14
N LYS A 251 3.86 18.14 6.03
CA LYS A 251 3.02 19.13 6.69
C LYS A 251 2.02 19.72 5.70
N THR A 252 0.74 19.63 6.02
CA THR A 252 -0.34 20.25 5.27
C THR A 252 -1.11 21.21 6.17
N TRP A 253 -1.32 22.45 5.71
CA TRP A 253 -2.21 23.42 6.34
C TRP A 253 -3.45 23.59 5.49
N ARG A 254 -4.62 23.67 6.13
CA ARG A 254 -5.87 24.11 5.48
C ARG A 254 -6.05 25.60 5.73
N LEU A 255 -6.16 26.36 4.65
CA LEU A 255 -6.40 27.80 4.66
C LEU A 255 -7.72 28.11 3.97
N LYS A 256 -8.42 29.13 4.45
CA LYS A 256 -9.61 29.68 3.82
C LYS A 256 -9.29 31.03 3.21
N ASN A 257 -9.76 31.26 1.99
CA ASN A 257 -9.80 32.60 1.42
C ASN A 257 -10.87 33.43 2.14
N ALA A 258 -10.46 34.28 3.07
CA ALA A 258 -11.30 35.20 3.83
C ALA A 258 -11.33 36.60 3.21
N GLY A 259 -10.71 36.76 2.04
CA GLY A 259 -10.66 38.00 1.27
C GLY A 259 -11.82 38.14 0.30
N SER A 260 -11.75 39.16 -0.55
CA SER A 260 -12.65 39.36 -1.69
C SER A 260 -11.98 39.09 -3.04
N CYS A 261 -10.67 38.85 -3.07
CA CYS A 261 -9.92 38.48 -4.27
C CYS A 261 -9.81 36.98 -4.41
N THR A 262 -10.01 36.45 -5.63
CA THR A 262 -9.77 35.03 -5.91
C THR A 262 -8.27 34.74 -5.99
N TRP A 263 -7.81 33.73 -5.24
CA TRP A 263 -6.43 33.28 -5.34
C TRP A 263 -6.25 32.40 -6.58
N THR A 264 -5.35 32.75 -7.49
CA THR A 264 -5.01 31.95 -8.67
C THR A 264 -3.84 31.01 -8.35
N LYS A 265 -3.42 30.18 -9.33
CA LYS A 265 -2.21 29.35 -9.19
C LYS A 265 -0.91 30.15 -9.13
N ASP A 266 -0.95 31.45 -9.41
CA ASP A 266 0.19 32.38 -9.30
C ASP A 266 0.41 32.87 -7.87
N TYR A 267 -0.50 32.53 -6.96
CA TYR A 267 -0.34 32.73 -5.52
C TYR A 267 0.51 31.60 -4.95
N ALA A 268 1.29 31.90 -3.91
CA ALA A 268 2.20 30.93 -3.33
C ALA A 268 2.27 31.00 -1.80
N LEU A 269 2.51 29.85 -1.18
CA LEU A 269 3.02 29.72 0.17
C LEU A 269 4.53 30.03 0.16
N VAL A 270 4.99 30.88 1.07
CA VAL A 270 6.37 31.35 1.15
C VAL A 270 6.90 31.20 2.56
N PHE A 271 8.12 30.68 2.68
CA PHE A 271 8.84 30.60 3.94
C PHE A 271 9.13 32.03 4.45
N TYR A 272 8.67 32.32 5.66
CA TYR A 272 8.71 33.66 6.24
C TYR A 272 9.81 33.82 7.31
N GLY A 273 10.09 32.76 8.07
CA GLY A 273 11.12 32.78 9.12
C GLY A 273 11.18 31.51 9.97
N GLY A 274 12.10 31.47 10.95
CA GLY A 274 12.34 30.29 11.78
C GLY A 274 13.26 29.27 11.11
N GLU A 275 13.02 27.99 11.38
CA GLU A 275 13.80 26.85 10.87
C GLU A 275 13.14 26.30 9.62
N GLN A 276 13.86 26.19 8.52
CA GLN A 276 13.27 25.79 7.24
C GLN A 276 12.94 24.29 7.17
N LEU A 277 13.56 23.46 8.03
CA LEU A 277 13.30 22.01 8.13
C LEU A 277 13.43 21.27 6.78
N ASN A 278 14.35 21.70 5.94
CA ASN A 278 14.57 21.22 4.56
C ASN A 278 13.35 21.35 3.62
N ALA A 279 12.35 22.18 3.96
CA ALA A 279 11.20 22.43 3.12
C ALA A 279 11.50 23.44 1.98
N PRO A 280 10.79 23.41 0.83
CA PRO A 280 10.97 24.38 -0.25
C PRO A 280 10.61 25.82 0.18
N THR A 281 11.38 26.84 -0.19
CA THR A 281 11.10 28.24 0.24
C THR A 281 9.82 28.85 -0.37
N LEU A 282 9.29 28.25 -1.45
CA LEU A 282 8.10 28.70 -2.14
C LEU A 282 7.32 27.51 -2.72
N VAL A 283 6.00 27.49 -2.53
CA VAL A 283 5.08 26.48 -3.08
C VAL A 283 3.85 27.16 -3.67
N ASN A 284 3.63 27.02 -4.98
CA ASN A 284 2.45 27.58 -5.65
C ASN A 284 1.16 26.90 -5.15
N LEU A 285 0.04 27.62 -5.14
CA LEU A 285 -1.24 27.04 -4.79
C LEU A 285 -1.66 25.99 -5.84
N PRO A 286 -2.24 24.85 -5.41
CA PRO A 286 -2.49 23.73 -6.32
C PRO A 286 -3.68 23.98 -7.28
N TRP A 287 -4.59 24.89 -6.92
CA TRP A 287 -5.72 25.31 -7.74
C TRP A 287 -6.23 26.70 -7.34
N ARG A 288 -7.15 27.24 -8.15
CA ARG A 288 -7.83 28.52 -7.92
C ARG A 288 -8.75 28.42 -6.69
N VAL A 289 -8.70 29.41 -5.79
CA VAL A 289 -9.45 29.44 -4.52
C VAL A 289 -10.32 30.68 -4.46
N GLU A 290 -11.62 30.49 -4.70
CA GLU A 290 -12.61 31.57 -4.64
C GLU A 290 -12.75 32.17 -3.22
N PRO A 291 -13.19 33.43 -3.09
CA PRO A 291 -13.59 33.99 -1.81
C PRO A 291 -14.53 33.04 -1.04
N GLY A 292 -14.16 32.70 0.19
CA GLY A 292 -14.89 31.76 1.03
C GLY A 292 -14.52 30.28 0.84
N ALA A 293 -13.78 29.90 -0.20
CA ALA A 293 -13.32 28.54 -0.43
C ALA A 293 -12.06 28.21 0.39
N MET A 294 -11.79 26.91 0.55
CA MET A 294 -10.63 26.39 1.29
C MET A 294 -9.61 25.75 0.34
N VAL A 295 -8.35 25.73 0.78
CA VAL A 295 -7.24 25.08 0.10
C VAL A 295 -6.33 24.39 1.10
N ASP A 296 -5.85 23.21 0.73
CA ASP A 296 -4.82 22.48 1.47
C ASP A 296 -3.48 22.74 0.79
N VAL A 297 -2.56 23.35 1.53
CA VAL A 297 -1.20 23.68 1.07
C VAL A 297 -0.21 22.82 1.81
N THR A 298 0.67 22.14 1.06
CA THR A 298 1.51 21.05 1.58
C THR A 298 2.99 21.31 1.34
N ILE A 299 3.82 20.99 2.34
CA ILE A 299 5.28 20.92 2.25
C ILE A 299 5.77 19.56 2.74
N ASN A 300 6.91 19.10 2.22
CA ASN A 300 7.69 18.01 2.80
C ASN A 300 8.81 18.61 3.65
N ALA A 301 9.05 18.05 4.83
CA ALA A 301 10.03 18.55 5.79
C ALA A 301 10.76 17.37 6.48
N ILE A 302 11.90 17.66 7.10
CA ILE A 302 12.72 16.69 7.83
C ILE A 302 13.00 17.23 9.23
N ALA A 303 12.73 16.41 10.25
CA ALA A 303 13.01 16.73 11.65
C ALA A 303 14.53 16.86 11.87
N PRO A 304 15.02 17.92 12.54
CA PRO A 304 16.46 18.11 12.75
C PRO A 304 17.10 16.95 13.53
N PRO A 305 18.42 16.73 13.38
CA PRO A 305 19.11 15.61 14.04
C PRO A 305 19.32 15.82 15.54
N THR A 306 19.13 17.06 16.03
CA THR A 306 19.32 17.40 17.43
C THR A 306 17.96 17.40 18.14
N PRO A 307 17.84 16.76 19.31
CA PRO A 307 16.64 16.86 20.12
C PRO A 307 16.37 18.30 20.53
N GLY A 308 15.13 18.74 20.39
CA GLY A 308 14.76 20.13 20.60
C GLY A 308 13.40 20.46 20.02
N GLN A 309 12.88 21.62 20.36
CA GLN A 309 11.67 22.15 19.75
C GLN A 309 12.05 23.06 18.59
N TYR A 310 11.39 22.89 17.44
CA TYR A 310 11.68 23.63 16.21
C TYR A 310 10.42 24.26 15.65
N ARG A 311 10.53 25.52 15.18
CA ARG A 311 9.43 26.29 14.60
C ARG A 311 9.81 26.80 13.21
N SER A 312 8.88 26.67 12.26
CA SER A 312 8.99 27.16 10.88
C SER A 312 7.78 28.05 10.56
N ASP A 313 7.98 29.32 10.23
CA ASP A 313 6.94 30.31 9.95
C ASP A 313 6.73 30.51 8.43
N TRP A 314 5.48 30.61 8.02
CA TRP A 314 5.05 30.67 6.62
C TRP A 314 3.95 31.72 6.39
N ILE A 315 3.90 32.27 5.18
CA ILE A 315 2.95 33.30 4.76
C ILE A 315 2.54 33.10 3.30
N LEU A 316 1.44 33.72 2.84
CA LEU A 316 1.05 33.71 1.42
C LEU A 316 1.61 34.92 0.67
N ARG A 317 1.78 34.77 -0.64
CA ARG A 317 2.16 35.81 -1.60
C ARG A 317 1.16 35.81 -2.75
N ASN A 318 0.67 36.99 -3.14
CA ASN A 318 -0.20 37.13 -4.31
C ASN A 318 0.59 37.24 -5.62
N ALA A 319 -0.13 37.31 -6.75
CA ALA A 319 0.46 37.34 -8.09
C ALA A 319 1.37 38.56 -8.36
N SER A 320 1.17 39.69 -7.67
CA SER A 320 2.01 40.88 -7.78
C SER A 320 3.23 40.86 -6.82
N GLY A 321 3.39 39.76 -6.08
CA GLY A 321 4.50 39.58 -5.15
C GLY A 321 4.26 40.13 -3.73
N GLN A 322 3.06 40.65 -3.44
CA GLN A 322 2.72 41.18 -2.12
C GLN A 322 2.41 40.05 -1.14
N LEU A 323 2.96 40.14 0.08
CA LEU A 323 2.72 39.16 1.14
C LEU A 323 1.41 39.46 1.87
N PHE A 324 0.70 38.41 2.25
CA PHE A 324 -0.49 38.48 3.08
C PHE A 324 -0.65 37.18 3.86
N GLY A 325 -1.33 37.25 5.00
CA GLY A 325 -1.42 36.13 5.90
C GLY A 325 -2.74 36.11 6.65
N ILE A 326 -2.66 35.65 7.89
CA ILE A 326 -3.81 35.47 8.77
C ILE A 326 -4.00 36.67 9.71
N GLY A 327 -5.08 36.64 10.49
CA GLY A 327 -5.41 37.70 11.44
C GLY A 327 -6.25 38.82 10.84
N THR A 328 -6.76 39.72 11.70
CA THR A 328 -7.72 40.76 11.29
C THR A 328 -7.16 41.76 10.27
N LYS A 329 -5.84 41.91 10.22
CA LYS A 329 -5.11 42.77 9.26
C LYS A 329 -4.46 41.99 8.11
N ALA A 330 -4.60 40.66 8.08
CA ALA A 330 -3.93 39.77 7.13
C ALA A 330 -2.39 39.94 7.07
N ASP A 331 -1.76 40.22 8.21
CA ASP A 331 -0.34 40.54 8.35
C ASP A 331 0.42 39.53 9.22
N LYS A 332 -0.21 38.42 9.63
CA LYS A 332 0.42 37.42 10.50
C LYS A 332 0.80 36.14 9.74
N PRO A 333 1.98 35.56 9.99
CA PRO A 333 2.30 34.23 9.50
C PRO A 333 1.54 33.14 10.28
N PHE A 334 1.54 31.94 9.74
CA PHE A 334 1.18 30.69 10.41
C PHE A 334 2.41 29.79 10.44
N TRP A 335 2.40 28.71 11.24
CA TRP A 335 3.64 27.99 11.53
C TRP A 335 3.49 26.47 11.55
N LEU A 336 4.65 25.83 11.56
CA LEU A 336 4.87 24.42 11.90
C LEU A 336 5.73 24.40 13.15
N LEU A 337 5.22 23.83 14.25
CA LEU A 337 5.98 23.58 15.46
C LEU A 337 6.16 22.07 15.66
N ILE A 338 7.39 21.60 15.88
CA ILE A 338 7.70 20.18 16.12
C ILE A 338 8.62 20.00 17.33
N ASN A 339 8.60 18.80 17.92
CA ASN A 339 9.54 18.39 18.96
C ASN A 339 10.39 17.22 18.43
N VAL A 340 11.70 17.24 18.60
CA VAL A 340 12.58 16.13 18.26
C VAL A 340 13.00 15.41 19.54
N LEU A 341 12.70 14.10 19.66
CA LEU A 341 12.91 13.30 20.88
C LEU A 341 13.79 12.05 20.63
N GLY A 342 14.67 11.71 21.58
CA GLY A 342 15.57 10.54 21.55
C GLY A 342 17.02 10.89 21.20
N GLN A 343 17.99 10.02 21.52
CA GLN A 343 19.37 10.22 21.08
C GLN A 343 19.55 9.68 19.66
N ALA A 344 19.93 10.56 18.73
CA ALA A 344 20.46 10.14 17.44
C ALA A 344 21.76 9.34 17.65
N PRO A 345 22.12 8.40 16.76
CA PRO A 345 23.48 7.88 16.72
C PRO A 345 24.45 9.06 16.61
N GLN A 346 25.29 9.25 17.62
CA GLN A 346 26.37 10.22 17.51
C GLN A 346 27.43 9.66 16.56
N ALA A 347 28.07 10.54 15.79
CA ALA A 347 29.23 10.17 15.01
C ALA A 347 30.27 9.52 15.94
N ASN A 348 30.73 8.32 15.59
CA ASN A 348 31.76 7.51 16.25
C ASN A 348 31.38 6.64 17.47
N THR A 349 30.10 6.49 17.88
CA THR A 349 29.76 5.55 18.99
C THR A 349 28.62 4.56 18.76
N GLY A 350 27.68 4.82 17.83
CA GLY A 350 26.69 3.79 17.45
C GLY A 350 25.65 3.39 18.53
N TYR A 351 24.82 2.36 18.27
CA TYR A 351 23.76 1.86 19.16
C TYR A 351 24.25 0.71 20.04
N THR A 352 24.32 0.88 21.37
CA THR A 352 24.76 -0.16 22.31
C THR A 352 23.57 -0.94 22.88
N PHE A 353 23.53 -2.26 22.67
CA PHE A 353 22.41 -3.09 23.12
C PHE A 353 22.40 -3.31 24.63
N SER A 354 23.56 -3.36 25.29
CA SER A 354 23.63 -3.51 26.75
C SER A 354 23.05 -2.30 27.49
N ASP A 355 23.31 -1.07 27.03
CA ASP A 355 22.72 0.15 27.61
C ASP A 355 21.20 0.22 27.40
N ASN A 356 20.69 -0.54 26.43
CA ASN A 356 19.28 -0.61 26.06
C ASN A 356 18.61 -1.94 26.46
N LEU A 357 19.17 -2.70 27.41
CA LEU A 357 18.67 -4.03 27.81
C LEU A 357 17.17 -4.03 28.15
N CYS A 358 16.73 -3.10 29.01
CA CYS A 358 15.32 -3.00 29.40
C CYS A 358 14.44 -2.28 28.36
N ALA A 359 15.02 -1.71 27.30
CA ALA A 359 14.26 -1.18 26.17
C ALA A 359 13.85 -2.27 25.17
N ALA A 360 14.45 -3.47 25.28
CA ALA A 360 14.07 -4.64 24.49
C ALA A 360 12.84 -5.36 25.08
N GLU A 361 12.00 -5.90 24.21
CA GLU A 361 10.92 -6.81 24.57
C GLU A 361 11.46 -8.24 24.67
N TRP A 362 11.39 -8.83 25.86
CA TRP A 362 11.96 -10.15 26.11
C TRP A 362 10.90 -11.26 26.13
N ARG A 363 11.25 -12.41 25.56
CA ARG A 363 10.39 -13.61 25.50
C ARG A 363 11.20 -14.89 25.57
N SER A 364 10.56 -15.95 26.04
CA SER A 364 11.03 -17.34 25.95
C SER A 364 9.87 -18.26 25.58
N GLY A 365 10.10 -19.58 25.57
CA GLY A 365 9.01 -20.56 25.46
C GLY A 365 8.04 -20.53 26.64
N ALA A 366 8.35 -19.82 27.72
CA ALA A 366 7.43 -19.55 28.84
C ALA A 366 6.57 -18.28 28.65
N GLY A 367 6.70 -17.58 27.52
CA GLY A 367 6.01 -16.33 27.22
C GLY A 367 6.86 -15.09 27.42
N SER A 368 6.23 -13.93 27.57
CA SER A 368 6.91 -12.65 27.77
C SER A 368 7.60 -12.56 29.14
N LEU A 369 8.81 -12.00 29.16
CA LEU A 369 9.61 -11.78 30.35
C LEU A 369 9.82 -10.26 30.53
N SER A 370 9.78 -9.79 31.77
CA SER A 370 9.89 -8.36 32.09
C SER A 370 11.26 -8.03 32.68
N CYS A 371 11.88 -6.95 32.21
CA CYS A 371 13.07 -6.34 32.83
C CYS A 371 12.62 -5.49 34.05
N PRO A 372 13.36 -5.45 35.18
CA PRO A 372 14.62 -6.16 35.44
C PRO A 372 14.42 -7.65 35.71
N PHE A 373 15.45 -8.45 35.43
CA PHE A 373 15.42 -9.90 35.59
C PHE A 373 15.96 -10.35 36.94
N ASN A 374 15.45 -11.48 37.43
CA ASN A 374 16.05 -12.20 38.54
C ASN A 374 17.03 -13.25 38.00
N GLU A 375 18.26 -13.21 38.48
CA GLU A 375 19.26 -14.21 38.12
C GLU A 375 18.80 -15.61 38.57
N GLY A 376 18.79 -16.57 37.65
CA GLY A 376 18.33 -17.94 37.91
C GLY A 376 16.84 -18.20 37.67
N ASP A 377 16.07 -17.25 37.12
CA ASP A 377 14.68 -17.51 36.71
C ASP A 377 14.64 -18.67 35.69
N SER A 378 13.90 -19.74 36.01
CA SER A 378 13.81 -20.95 35.18
C SER A 378 13.08 -20.71 33.85
N ARG A 379 12.39 -19.57 33.69
CA ARG A 379 11.79 -19.13 32.43
C ARG A 379 12.81 -18.47 31.49
N GLY A 380 14.04 -18.27 31.94
CA GLY A 380 15.12 -17.56 31.26
C GLY A 380 15.31 -16.15 31.81
N PHE A 381 16.52 -15.61 31.70
CA PHE A 381 16.84 -14.25 32.14
C PHE A 381 17.90 -13.56 31.27
N ALA A 382 17.92 -12.23 31.32
CA ALA A 382 18.98 -11.40 30.72
C ALA A 382 19.47 -10.33 31.70
N LEU A 383 20.78 -10.16 31.87
CA LEU A 383 21.37 -9.24 32.84
C LEU A 383 22.53 -8.48 32.21
N THR A 384 22.64 -7.18 32.50
CA THR A 384 23.80 -6.37 32.13
C THR A 384 24.79 -6.29 33.26
N ARG A 385 26.02 -6.78 33.05
CA ARG A 385 27.11 -6.67 34.03
C ARG A 385 28.48 -6.88 33.39
N SER A 386 29.53 -6.63 34.17
CA SER A 386 30.85 -7.16 33.89
C SER A 386 30.82 -8.68 34.02
N VAL A 387 31.27 -9.40 32.99
CA VAL A 387 31.27 -10.86 32.97
C VAL A 387 32.67 -11.36 32.65
N ARG A 388 33.13 -12.37 33.40
CA ARG A 388 34.33 -13.14 33.05
C ARG A 388 33.92 -14.24 32.07
N LEU A 389 34.54 -14.28 30.90
CA LEU A 389 34.28 -15.26 29.86
C LEU A 389 35.05 -16.57 30.12
N GLU A 390 34.68 -17.61 29.39
CA GLU A 390 35.28 -18.94 29.48
C GLU A 390 36.79 -19.00 29.22
N ASP A 391 37.35 -18.13 28.38
CA ASP A 391 38.80 -17.99 28.16
C ASP A 391 39.54 -17.30 29.31
N GLY A 392 38.81 -16.86 30.34
CA GLY A 392 39.32 -16.18 31.52
C GLY A 392 39.40 -14.66 31.39
N SER A 393 39.15 -14.09 30.20
CA SER A 393 39.07 -12.64 29.96
C SER A 393 37.83 -12.04 30.64
N THR A 394 37.83 -10.72 30.88
CA THR A 394 36.69 -10.03 31.49
C THR A 394 36.20 -8.91 30.57
N ILE A 395 34.91 -8.91 30.27
CA ILE A 395 34.24 -7.86 29.51
C ILE A 395 33.45 -6.96 30.47
N ALA A 396 33.68 -5.66 30.40
CA ALA A 396 33.10 -4.67 31.32
C ALA A 396 31.60 -4.37 31.07
N SER A 397 31.11 -4.58 29.85
CA SER A 397 29.70 -4.37 29.51
C SER A 397 29.24 -5.52 28.62
N ALA A 398 28.47 -6.44 29.18
CA ALA A 398 27.92 -7.59 28.47
C ALA A 398 26.43 -7.78 28.82
N ILE A 399 25.69 -8.42 27.92
CA ILE A 399 24.38 -9.00 28.21
C ILE A 399 24.60 -10.49 28.47
N LEU A 400 24.48 -10.88 29.73
CA LEU A 400 24.42 -12.28 30.12
C LEU A 400 22.99 -12.79 29.94
N THR A 401 22.81 -13.79 29.11
CA THR A 401 21.53 -14.45 28.86
C THR A 401 21.56 -15.89 29.38
N SER A 402 20.43 -16.35 29.89
CA SER A 402 20.17 -17.76 30.13
C SER A 402 18.84 -18.13 29.49
N PRO A 403 18.81 -19.11 28.56
CA PRO A 403 17.58 -19.59 27.95
C PRO A 403 16.60 -20.13 29.01
N GLN A 404 15.33 -20.32 28.63
CA GLN A 404 14.39 -21.07 29.46
C GLN A 404 15.01 -22.43 29.85
N ASN A 405 14.98 -22.77 31.14
CA ASN A 405 15.61 -23.98 31.68
C ASN A 405 14.82 -25.25 31.30
N LYS A 406 14.88 -25.61 30.00
CA LYS A 406 14.27 -26.77 29.36
C LYS A 406 15.16 -27.18 28.18
N TYR A 407 15.05 -28.43 27.76
CA TYR A 407 15.65 -28.89 26.50
C TYR A 407 15.21 -27.98 25.34
N ASP A 408 16.18 -27.48 24.56
CA ASP A 408 16.00 -26.52 23.45
C ASP A 408 15.23 -25.24 23.84
N GLY A 409 15.33 -24.83 25.11
CA GLY A 409 14.78 -23.55 25.57
C GLY A 409 15.44 -22.37 24.86
N TYR A 410 14.75 -21.25 24.75
CA TYR A 410 15.32 -20.03 24.17
C TYR A 410 15.02 -18.81 25.03
N ILE A 411 15.79 -17.75 24.85
CA ILE A 411 15.47 -16.40 25.27
C ILE A 411 15.78 -15.43 24.13
N GLN A 412 14.88 -14.48 23.89
CA GLN A 412 14.99 -13.52 22.79
C GLN A 412 14.66 -12.11 23.29
N GLY A 413 15.52 -11.14 22.98
CA GLY A 413 15.30 -9.71 23.23
C GLY A 413 15.11 -8.95 21.91
N THR A 414 13.94 -8.35 21.71
CA THR A 414 13.60 -7.55 20.52
C THR A 414 13.76 -6.05 20.82
N PHE A 415 14.76 -5.41 20.22
CA PHE A 415 15.13 -4.03 20.49
C PHE A 415 14.25 -3.02 19.73
N PRO A 416 14.23 -1.74 20.12
CA PRO A 416 13.53 -0.67 19.40
C PRO A 416 13.95 -0.54 17.94
N THR A 417 13.12 0.16 17.15
CA THR A 417 13.39 0.39 15.72
C THR A 417 14.71 1.15 15.53
N PHE A 418 15.54 0.63 14.64
CA PHE A 418 16.79 1.19 14.18
C PHE A 418 16.73 1.37 12.67
N THR A 419 17.06 2.57 12.20
CA THR A 419 17.21 2.83 10.76
C THR A 419 18.66 2.60 10.39
N VAL A 420 18.91 1.53 9.63
CA VAL A 420 20.26 1.16 9.23
C VAL A 420 20.78 2.18 8.23
N GLN A 421 21.99 2.69 8.46
CA GLN A 421 22.69 3.56 7.53
C GLN A 421 23.81 2.78 6.82
N PRO A 422 24.21 3.22 5.62
CA PRO A 422 25.38 2.68 4.94
C PRO A 422 26.61 2.64 5.86
N GLY A 423 27.26 1.49 5.96
CA GLY A 423 28.47 1.29 6.77
C GLY A 423 28.24 0.98 8.24
N ASP A 424 26.99 0.94 8.74
CA ASP A 424 26.70 0.47 10.08
C ASP A 424 27.13 -1.01 10.23
N ARG A 425 27.82 -1.37 11.32
CA ARG A 425 28.28 -2.74 11.61
C ARG A 425 27.85 -3.20 12.99
N PHE A 426 27.29 -4.40 13.10
CA PHE A 426 27.04 -5.05 14.39
C PHE A 426 28.32 -5.72 14.91
N GLN A 427 28.74 -5.35 16.10
CA GLN A 427 29.92 -5.86 16.78
C GLN A 427 29.56 -6.45 18.14
N ALA A 428 30.07 -7.65 18.43
CA ALA A 428 29.95 -8.30 19.73
C ALA A 428 31.09 -9.30 19.95
N THR A 429 31.28 -9.76 21.18
CA THR A 429 32.01 -11.00 21.50
C THR A 429 31.00 -11.99 22.05
N VAL A 430 30.97 -13.24 21.59
CA VAL A 430 30.08 -14.28 22.11
C VAL A 430 30.89 -15.39 22.79
N GLY A 431 30.31 -16.01 23.82
CA GLY A 431 30.92 -17.09 24.60
C GLY A 431 30.10 -17.46 25.84
N CYS A 432 30.54 -18.44 26.61
CA CYS A 432 29.98 -18.79 27.91
C CYS A 432 30.55 -17.92 29.05
N GLU A 433 29.79 -17.77 30.13
CA GLU A 433 30.32 -17.26 31.40
C GLU A 433 31.34 -18.26 31.98
N HIS A 434 32.39 -17.75 32.63
CA HIS A 434 33.44 -18.56 33.21
C HIS A 434 32.88 -19.63 34.18
N ASN A 435 33.33 -20.88 34.02
CA ASN A 435 32.85 -22.08 34.74
C ASN A 435 31.39 -22.49 34.47
N ALA A 436 30.70 -21.87 33.51
CA ALA A 436 29.38 -22.33 33.06
C ALA A 436 29.52 -23.33 31.91
N ASN A 437 28.92 -24.52 32.04
CA ASN A 437 28.95 -25.56 31.01
C ASN A 437 27.92 -25.30 29.92
N CYS A 438 27.97 -24.12 29.30
CA CYS A 438 26.95 -23.70 28.35
C CYS A 438 27.11 -24.42 26.99
N TYR A 439 25.98 -24.78 26.37
CA TYR A 439 25.91 -25.25 25.00
C TYR A 439 24.72 -24.60 24.30
N VAL A 440 24.97 -23.51 23.57
CA VAL A 440 23.93 -22.60 23.06
C VAL A 440 24.15 -22.21 21.60
N THR A 441 23.10 -21.76 20.93
CA THR A 441 23.17 -21.04 19.66
C THR A 441 22.79 -19.58 19.84
N PHE A 442 23.69 -18.67 19.49
CA PHE A 442 23.43 -17.24 19.34
C PHE A 442 22.83 -16.94 17.96
N ARG A 443 21.87 -16.02 17.88
CA ARG A 443 21.36 -15.47 16.61
C ARG A 443 21.19 -13.95 16.71
N LEU A 444 21.65 -13.25 15.68
CA LEU A 444 21.22 -11.89 15.38
C LEU A 444 20.13 -11.98 14.32
N GLU A 445 18.95 -11.46 14.62
CA GLU A 445 17.79 -11.46 13.72
C GLU A 445 17.26 -10.02 13.55
N TYR A 446 16.42 -9.79 12.54
CA TYR A 446 15.74 -8.50 12.34
C TYR A 446 14.26 -8.68 11.95
N LEU A 447 13.46 -7.67 12.27
CA LEU A 447 12.02 -7.58 11.99
C LEU A 447 11.73 -6.35 11.13
N THR A 448 10.97 -6.53 10.06
CA THR A 448 10.39 -5.43 9.26
C THR A 448 8.98 -5.08 9.76
N ALA A 449 8.41 -3.95 9.29
CA ALA A 449 7.13 -3.39 9.78
C ALA A 449 5.89 -4.31 9.71
N GLY A 450 6.00 -5.51 9.12
CA GLY A 450 4.94 -6.53 9.12
C GLY A 450 5.44 -7.98 9.01
N GLY A 451 6.71 -8.25 9.34
CA GLY A 451 7.36 -9.54 9.04
C GLY A 451 7.72 -10.39 10.26
N ALA A 452 7.84 -11.71 10.06
CA ALA A 452 8.44 -12.63 11.03
C ALA A 452 9.96 -12.38 11.18
N PRO A 453 10.60 -12.70 12.34
CA PRO A 453 12.04 -12.53 12.52
C PRO A 453 12.84 -13.25 11.45
N ARG A 454 13.78 -12.54 10.80
CA ARG A 454 14.70 -13.10 9.81
C ARG A 454 16.09 -13.21 10.41
N ILE A 455 16.71 -14.40 10.29
CA ILE A 455 18.06 -14.64 10.81
C ILE A 455 19.07 -13.90 9.92
N PHE A 456 19.81 -12.97 10.52
CA PHE A 456 20.93 -12.28 9.88
C PHE A 456 22.25 -13.02 10.09
N TRP A 457 22.44 -13.58 11.28
CA TRP A 457 23.64 -14.34 11.64
C TRP A 457 23.35 -15.35 12.76
N LYS A 458 24.10 -16.46 12.79
CA LYS A 458 24.01 -17.48 13.84
C LYS A 458 25.38 -18.09 14.18
N TRP A 459 25.57 -18.49 15.43
CA TRP A 459 26.75 -19.22 15.91
C TRP A 459 26.38 -20.19 17.03
N THR A 460 26.93 -21.40 17.03
CA THR A 460 26.74 -22.36 18.11
C THR A 460 28.01 -22.44 18.95
N GLU A 461 27.86 -22.17 20.24
CA GLU A 461 28.90 -22.14 21.26
C GLU A 461 28.77 -23.34 22.18
N LYS A 462 29.89 -23.97 22.52
CA LYS A 462 29.99 -24.94 23.61
C LYS A 462 31.16 -24.52 24.48
N ASN A 463 31.04 -24.61 25.80
CA ASN A 463 32.19 -24.23 26.63
C ASN A 463 33.42 -25.11 26.31
N GLU A 464 34.43 -24.49 25.71
CA GLU A 464 35.68 -25.09 25.26
C GLU A 464 36.90 -24.23 25.63
N GLY A 465 36.66 -23.17 26.40
CA GLY A 465 37.68 -22.23 26.86
C GLY A 465 38.10 -21.22 25.80
N LYS A 466 37.23 -20.92 24.83
CA LYS A 466 37.47 -19.95 23.75
C LYS A 466 36.33 -18.94 23.67
N THR A 467 36.58 -17.80 23.04
CA THR A 467 35.57 -16.77 22.80
C THR A 467 35.64 -16.32 21.35
N TYR A 468 34.52 -15.80 20.82
CA TYR A 468 34.39 -15.50 19.40
C TYR A 468 33.96 -14.06 19.17
N SER A 469 34.72 -13.34 18.34
CA SER A 469 34.38 -11.97 17.92
C SER A 469 33.44 -12.00 16.71
N VAL A 470 32.39 -11.20 16.79
CA VAL A 470 31.35 -11.01 15.78
C VAL A 470 31.47 -9.58 15.26
N ASP A 471 31.60 -9.42 13.94
CA ASP A 471 31.68 -8.11 13.28
C ASP A 471 30.98 -8.18 11.92
N LEU A 472 29.70 -7.84 11.91
CA LEU A 472 28.78 -8.04 10.79
C LEU A 472 28.47 -6.72 10.10
N ASP A 473 28.61 -6.65 8.79
CA ASP A 473 28.16 -5.50 8.01
C ASP A 473 26.63 -5.50 7.87
N LEU A 474 25.99 -4.43 8.34
CA LEU A 474 24.53 -4.27 8.29
C LEU A 474 24.08 -3.55 7.02
N SER A 475 25.01 -3.10 6.16
CA SER A 475 24.71 -2.40 4.90
C SER A 475 23.66 -3.05 4.00
N PRO A 476 23.48 -4.39 3.94
CA PRO A 476 22.37 -5.00 3.19
C PRO A 476 20.97 -4.59 3.66
N LEU A 477 20.88 -4.02 4.87
CA LEU A 477 19.65 -3.52 5.47
C LEU A 477 19.54 -1.98 5.44
N ALA A 478 20.50 -1.27 4.84
CA ALA A 478 20.54 0.18 4.81
C ALA A 478 19.27 0.80 4.19
N GLY A 479 18.84 1.94 4.74
CA GLY A 479 17.61 2.63 4.36
C GLY A 479 16.34 2.03 4.98
N GLN A 480 16.41 0.82 5.55
CA GLN A 480 15.27 0.19 6.22
C GLN A 480 15.21 0.56 7.70
N SER A 481 14.02 0.89 8.17
CA SER A 481 13.69 0.98 9.59
C SER A 481 13.20 -0.38 10.08
N LEU A 482 14.01 -1.03 10.91
CA LEU A 482 13.79 -2.42 11.36
C LEU A 482 14.06 -2.57 12.85
N ARG A 483 13.66 -3.68 13.46
CA ARG A 483 13.98 -3.98 14.87
C ARG A 483 14.98 -5.12 14.92
N PHE A 484 16.11 -4.95 15.59
CA PHE A 484 17.08 -6.03 15.81
C PHE A 484 16.67 -6.91 16.98
N VAL A 485 17.06 -8.18 16.90
CA VAL A 485 16.67 -9.21 17.85
C VAL A 485 17.90 -10.04 18.21
N LEU A 486 18.21 -10.12 19.50
CA LEU A 486 19.26 -11.00 20.02
C LEU A 486 18.61 -12.24 20.62
N THR A 487 18.94 -13.42 20.08
CA THR A 487 18.37 -14.69 20.52
C THR A 487 19.46 -15.64 20.98
N THR A 488 19.26 -16.25 22.15
CA THR A 488 20.09 -17.34 22.68
C THR A 488 19.20 -18.57 22.80
N LEU A 489 19.56 -19.66 22.11
CA LEU A 489 18.88 -20.95 22.16
C LEU A 489 19.77 -21.97 22.86
N ALA A 490 19.23 -22.83 23.71
CA ALA A 490 19.94 -24.00 24.21
C ALA A 490 20.09 -25.02 23.07
N ALA A 491 21.26 -25.64 22.95
CA ALA A 491 21.55 -26.72 22.01
C ALA A 491 21.50 -28.08 22.72
N GLY A 492 20.52 -28.27 23.61
CA GLY A 492 20.42 -29.39 24.54
C GLY A 492 19.74 -28.99 25.86
N PRO A 493 20.05 -29.66 26.98
CA PRO A 493 19.55 -29.24 28.29
C PRO A 493 20.08 -27.86 28.68
N ALA A 494 19.19 -26.91 28.95
CA ALA A 494 19.55 -25.53 29.29
C ALA A 494 20.09 -25.32 30.72
N THR A 495 20.34 -26.39 31.47
CA THR A 495 20.81 -26.32 32.86
C THR A 495 22.21 -25.68 32.89
N ASN A 496 22.31 -24.49 33.46
CA ASN A 496 23.54 -23.70 33.53
C ASN A 496 24.04 -23.15 32.16
N ASP A 497 23.14 -23.02 31.18
CA ASP A 497 23.43 -22.30 29.93
C ASP A 497 23.47 -20.79 30.20
N ARG A 498 24.68 -20.29 30.47
CA ARG A 498 24.94 -18.89 30.80
C ARG A 498 25.80 -18.28 29.70
N ALA A 499 25.11 -17.69 28.74
CA ALA A 499 25.62 -17.26 27.45
C ALA A 499 25.80 -15.74 27.41
N VAL A 500 26.93 -15.26 26.93
CA VAL A 500 27.35 -13.87 27.02
C VAL A 500 27.35 -13.24 25.64
N TRP A 501 26.59 -12.17 25.46
CA TRP A 501 26.80 -11.18 24.41
C TRP A 501 27.68 -10.05 24.98
N GLY A 502 28.97 -10.09 24.73
CA GLY A 502 29.96 -9.10 25.15
C GLY A 502 29.95 -7.86 24.24
N GLN A 503 29.76 -6.68 24.84
CA GLN A 503 29.69 -5.37 24.17
C GLN A 503 28.89 -5.33 22.85
N PRO A 504 27.68 -5.93 22.79
CA PRO A 504 26.87 -5.92 21.57
C PRO A 504 26.49 -4.49 21.22
N ARG A 505 26.89 -4.05 20.03
CA ARG A 505 26.65 -2.69 19.54
C ARG A 505 26.57 -2.64 18.02
N ILE A 506 25.84 -1.66 17.48
CA ILE A 506 25.97 -1.26 16.08
C ILE A 506 26.91 -0.07 16.06
N VAL A 507 28.12 -0.21 15.55
CA VAL A 507 29.00 0.94 15.33
C VAL A 507 28.74 1.53 13.96
N ARG A 508 28.81 2.85 13.87
CA ARG A 508 28.99 3.55 12.61
C ARG A 508 30.47 3.94 12.54
N PRO A 509 31.31 3.22 11.79
CA PRO A 509 32.65 3.69 11.49
C PRO A 509 32.49 5.08 10.89
N GLY A 510 33.21 6.07 11.42
CA GLY A 510 33.21 7.41 10.86
C GLY A 510 33.61 7.32 9.40
N LEU A 511 32.61 7.35 8.51
CA LEU A 511 32.79 7.97 7.22
C LEU A 511 33.28 9.37 7.57
N THR A 512 34.51 9.68 7.19
CA THR A 512 34.97 11.04 7.05
C THR A 512 33.81 11.84 6.47
N ILE A 513 33.28 12.75 7.27
CA ILE A 513 32.20 13.64 6.89
C ILE A 513 32.76 14.52 5.78
N ILE A 514 32.60 14.09 4.53
CA ILE A 514 32.42 15.03 3.44
C ILE A 514 30.97 15.43 3.53
N THR A 515 30.75 16.56 4.22
CA THR A 515 29.57 17.39 4.08
C THR A 515 29.17 17.40 2.61
N PRO A 516 27.91 17.09 2.23
CA PRO A 516 27.47 17.29 0.87
C PRO A 516 27.47 18.79 0.62
N THR A 517 28.64 19.28 0.21
CA THR A 517 28.78 20.54 -0.48
C THR A 517 28.04 20.29 -1.77
N ALA A 518 27.00 21.08 -2.03
CA ALA A 518 26.58 21.34 -3.39
C ALA A 518 27.81 21.89 -4.14
N SER A 519 28.60 20.99 -4.69
CA SER A 519 29.68 21.24 -5.62
C SER A 519 29.56 20.13 -6.66
N PRO A 520 29.11 20.44 -7.88
CA PRO A 520 28.96 19.43 -8.93
C PRO A 520 30.36 18.97 -9.28
N ALA A 521 30.78 17.76 -8.90
CA ALA A 521 32.11 17.17 -9.09
C ALA A 521 32.94 17.88 -10.21
N PRO A 522 33.61 19.02 -9.94
CA PRO A 522 34.09 19.88 -11.03
C PRO A 522 35.29 19.26 -11.74
N HIS A 523 35.90 18.29 -11.07
CA HIS A 523 37.14 17.59 -11.40
C HIS A 523 36.89 16.24 -12.10
N TRP A 524 35.64 15.76 -12.16
CA TRP A 524 35.34 14.57 -12.95
C TRP A 524 35.44 14.90 -14.44
N PRO A 525 36.09 14.06 -15.26
CA PRO A 525 36.13 14.25 -16.69
C PRO A 525 34.71 14.32 -17.28
N LEU A 526 34.59 15.11 -18.35
CA LEU A 526 33.34 15.41 -19.01
C LEU A 526 33.24 14.57 -20.29
N PHE A 527 32.22 13.72 -20.36
CA PHE A 527 31.80 13.09 -21.60
C PHE A 527 30.93 14.08 -22.38
N THR A 528 31.22 14.27 -23.66
CA THR A 528 30.43 15.12 -24.55
C THR A 528 30.10 14.35 -25.82
N HIS A 529 28.82 14.29 -26.17
CA HIS A 529 28.36 13.69 -27.42
C HIS A 529 28.14 14.79 -28.48
N PRO A 530 29.04 14.98 -29.45
CA PRO A 530 29.01 16.14 -30.35
C PRO A 530 27.84 16.11 -31.35
N ALA A 531 27.39 14.92 -31.80
CA ALA A 531 26.33 14.83 -32.81
C ALA A 531 24.91 15.11 -32.28
N TYR A 532 24.60 14.64 -31.06
CA TYR A 532 23.27 14.80 -30.43
C TYR A 532 23.25 15.83 -29.31
N GLY A 533 24.39 16.47 -29.03
CA GLY A 533 24.47 17.62 -28.13
C GLY A 533 24.04 17.29 -26.70
N PHE A 534 24.70 16.34 -26.04
CA PHE A 534 24.55 16.17 -24.59
C PHE A 534 25.88 15.89 -23.92
N GLN A 535 25.95 16.13 -22.62
CA GLN A 535 27.14 15.88 -21.82
C GLN A 535 26.77 15.38 -20.42
N PHE A 536 27.68 14.64 -19.82
CA PHE A 536 27.65 14.26 -18.40
C PHE A 536 29.08 14.04 -17.91
N ARG A 537 29.30 14.16 -16.61
CA ARG A 537 30.58 13.86 -15.95
C ARG A 537 30.59 12.42 -15.47
N TYR A 538 31.77 11.80 -15.45
CA TYR A 538 31.95 10.41 -15.02
C TYR A 538 33.20 10.25 -14.14
N PRO A 539 33.27 9.20 -13.31
CA PRO A 539 34.43 8.97 -12.44
C PRO A 539 35.72 8.81 -13.26
N PRO A 540 36.85 9.41 -12.84
CA PRO A 540 38.13 9.28 -13.55
C PRO A 540 38.60 7.82 -13.75
N GLN A 541 38.16 6.91 -12.88
CA GLN A 541 38.50 5.48 -12.92
C GLN A 541 37.56 4.65 -13.81
N ALA A 542 36.54 5.27 -14.42
CA ALA A 542 35.66 4.57 -15.34
C ALA A 542 36.40 4.17 -16.62
N SER A 543 35.97 3.06 -17.23
CA SER A 543 36.58 2.53 -18.44
C SER A 543 35.54 2.37 -19.56
N PHE A 544 35.83 2.96 -20.72
CA PHE A 544 34.99 2.85 -21.91
C PHE A 544 35.22 1.48 -22.55
N GLN A 545 34.20 0.62 -22.56
CA GLN A 545 34.30 -0.72 -23.14
C GLN A 545 33.78 -0.76 -24.58
N ASN A 546 32.65 -0.09 -24.85
CA ASN A 546 32.12 0.11 -26.20
C ASN A 546 31.59 1.53 -26.35
N GLN A 547 31.93 2.20 -27.44
CA GLN A 547 31.45 3.54 -27.76
C GLN A 547 31.07 3.63 -29.24
N GLU A 548 29.78 3.57 -29.48
CA GLU A 548 29.15 3.76 -30.78
C GLU A 548 28.35 5.07 -30.78
N THR A 549 27.82 5.47 -31.93
CA THR A 549 27.03 6.70 -32.06
C THR A 549 25.69 6.63 -31.30
N HIS A 550 25.10 5.44 -31.13
CA HIS A 550 23.79 5.25 -30.51
C HIS A 550 23.85 4.43 -29.21
N PHE A 551 25.05 3.99 -28.82
CA PHE A 551 25.26 3.15 -27.65
C PHE A 551 26.61 3.44 -27.01
N LEU A 552 26.63 3.45 -25.68
CA LEU A 552 27.86 3.47 -24.89
C LEU A 552 27.71 2.41 -23.80
N HIS A 553 28.79 1.70 -23.52
CA HIS A 553 28.96 0.93 -22.30
C HIS A 553 30.20 1.44 -21.54
N LEU A 554 29.95 2.03 -20.37
CA LEU A 554 30.95 2.61 -19.50
C LEU A 554 30.98 1.83 -18.18
N GLU A 555 32.03 1.03 -17.98
CA GLU A 555 32.25 0.32 -16.72
C GLU A 555 32.69 1.31 -15.64
N LEU A 556 32.00 1.28 -14.50
CA LEU A 556 32.18 2.22 -13.41
C LEU A 556 32.90 1.54 -12.23
N PRO A 557 33.71 2.29 -11.46
CA PRO A 557 34.39 1.73 -10.30
C PRO A 557 33.38 1.29 -9.24
N LYS A 558 33.57 0.06 -8.73
CA LYS A 558 32.93 -0.42 -7.51
C LYS A 558 33.53 0.35 -6.33
N LEU A 559 32.68 0.85 -5.45
CA LEU A 559 33.12 1.62 -4.29
C LEU A 559 33.62 0.71 -3.17
N VAL A 560 33.15 -0.55 -3.12
CA VAL A 560 33.60 -1.54 -2.14
C VAL A 560 34.08 -2.81 -2.85
N ALA A 561 35.34 -3.18 -2.56
CA ALA A 561 35.91 -4.43 -3.03
C ALA A 561 35.32 -5.65 -2.30
N ASP A 562 35.43 -6.83 -2.90
CA ASP A 562 35.10 -8.12 -2.29
C ASP A 562 33.64 -8.35 -1.86
N THR A 563 32.69 -7.57 -2.39
CA THR A 563 31.25 -7.85 -2.28
C THR A 563 30.77 -8.84 -3.33
N ASN A 564 29.49 -9.24 -3.27
CA ASN A 564 28.85 -10.01 -4.34
C ASN A 564 28.55 -9.16 -5.61
N LEU A 565 28.88 -7.86 -5.66
CA LEU A 565 28.72 -7.03 -6.85
C LEU A 565 29.73 -7.45 -7.92
N SER A 566 29.23 -8.06 -8.98
CA SER A 566 30.04 -8.56 -10.08
C SER A 566 30.37 -7.47 -11.11
N SER A 567 29.45 -6.55 -11.40
CA SER A 567 29.63 -5.50 -12.40
C SER A 567 28.74 -4.28 -12.07
N LYS A 568 29.21 -3.10 -12.44
CA LYS A 568 28.57 -1.80 -12.22
C LYS A 568 28.88 -0.91 -13.41
N TYR A 569 27.86 -0.53 -14.17
CA TYR A 569 28.07 0.21 -15.41
C TYR A 569 26.96 1.21 -15.70
N LEU A 570 27.31 2.18 -16.54
CA LEU A 570 26.38 3.06 -17.23
C LEU A 570 26.31 2.61 -18.69
N GLU A 571 25.10 2.47 -19.21
CA GLU A 571 24.87 2.45 -20.64
C GLU A 571 24.03 3.65 -21.06
N TYR A 572 24.19 4.09 -22.30
CA TYR A 572 23.13 4.87 -22.94
C TYR A 572 22.64 4.18 -24.20
N ARG A 573 21.35 4.36 -24.48
CA ARG A 573 20.75 4.05 -25.77
C ARG A 573 20.11 5.32 -26.32
N LEU A 574 20.38 5.59 -27.59
CA LEU A 574 19.89 6.75 -28.31
C LEU A 574 19.00 6.30 -29.46
N VAL A 575 17.77 6.82 -29.50
CA VAL A 575 16.80 6.56 -30.57
C VAL A 575 16.37 7.89 -31.16
N ASN A 576 16.45 8.04 -32.47
CA ASN A 576 16.06 9.27 -33.18
C ASN A 576 14.77 9.08 -33.96
N GLY A 577 14.12 10.20 -34.28
CA GLY A 577 12.92 10.23 -35.11
C GLY A 577 11.65 9.80 -34.37
N LEU A 578 11.64 9.93 -33.03
CA LEU A 578 10.46 9.67 -32.22
C LEU A 578 9.81 10.99 -31.82
N GLU A 579 8.50 11.10 -32.04
CA GLU A 579 7.73 12.28 -31.61
C GLU A 579 7.65 12.39 -30.07
N ASN A 580 7.54 11.25 -29.38
CA ASN A 580 7.50 11.17 -27.93
C ASN A 580 8.33 9.98 -27.43
N CYS A 581 9.12 10.17 -26.38
CA CYS A 581 9.86 9.08 -25.75
C CYS A 581 8.97 8.33 -24.76
N THR A 582 8.70 7.06 -25.06
CA THR A 582 8.06 6.11 -24.14
C THR A 582 9.02 4.97 -23.84
N VAL A 583 8.75 4.22 -22.78
CA VAL A 583 9.55 3.04 -22.43
C VAL A 583 9.57 2.05 -23.59
N GLU A 584 8.39 1.79 -24.17
CA GLU A 584 8.21 0.81 -25.23
C GLU A 584 8.97 1.18 -26.51
N ASN A 585 8.85 2.42 -26.97
CA ASN A 585 9.51 2.82 -28.22
C ASN A 585 11.02 3.14 -28.08
N THR A 586 11.51 3.35 -26.85
CA THR A 586 12.92 3.66 -26.59
C THR A 586 13.72 2.41 -26.17
N LEU A 587 13.09 1.52 -25.38
CA LEU A 587 13.75 0.37 -24.74
C LEU A 587 13.07 -0.98 -25.04
N GLY A 588 11.82 -0.98 -25.51
CA GLY A 588 11.01 -2.20 -25.63
C GLY A 588 10.42 -2.64 -24.29
N THR A 589 10.15 -3.94 -24.16
CA THR A 589 9.63 -4.53 -22.92
C THR A 589 10.76 -4.72 -21.90
N LEU A 590 10.53 -4.26 -20.67
CA LEU A 590 11.49 -4.37 -19.57
C LEU A 590 11.01 -5.38 -18.51
N PRO A 591 11.85 -6.34 -18.08
CA PRO A 591 11.50 -7.29 -17.03
C PRO A 591 11.57 -6.65 -15.63
N GLY A 592 10.61 -6.98 -14.77
CA GLY A 592 10.67 -6.69 -13.33
C GLY A 592 10.73 -5.20 -12.96
N VAL A 593 9.98 -4.37 -13.69
CA VAL A 593 9.76 -2.95 -13.36
C VAL A 593 9.07 -2.83 -12.00
N ILE A 594 9.65 -2.05 -11.09
CA ILE A 594 9.10 -1.78 -9.76
C ILE A 594 8.35 -0.46 -9.75
N SER A 595 8.93 0.56 -10.37
CA SER A 595 8.39 1.92 -10.34
C SER A 595 8.64 2.62 -11.66
N THR A 596 7.74 3.53 -12.01
CA THR A 596 7.90 4.48 -13.11
C THR A 596 7.39 5.83 -12.62
N GLN A 597 8.22 6.87 -12.71
CA GLN A 597 7.90 8.20 -12.21
C GLN A 597 8.54 9.29 -13.06
N GLN A 598 7.89 10.45 -13.15
CA GLN A 598 8.47 11.65 -13.74
C GLN A 598 9.33 12.36 -12.69
N VAL A 599 10.59 12.65 -13.01
CA VAL A 599 11.50 13.40 -12.14
C VAL A 599 12.07 14.60 -12.89
N SER A 600 12.23 15.72 -12.20
CA SER A 600 12.88 16.90 -12.76
C SER A 600 14.27 17.05 -12.15
N LEU A 601 15.30 16.94 -12.98
CA LEU A 601 16.71 17.10 -12.60
C LEU A 601 17.30 18.26 -13.40
N ASN A 602 17.86 19.27 -12.72
CA ASN A 602 18.41 20.48 -13.35
C ASN A 602 17.45 21.19 -14.34
N GLY A 603 16.14 21.19 -14.05
CA GLY A 603 15.14 21.80 -14.93
C GLY A 603 14.90 21.02 -16.24
N ARG A 604 15.17 19.71 -16.24
CA ARG A 604 14.86 18.78 -17.32
C ARG A 604 14.02 17.63 -16.78
N THR A 605 13.01 17.25 -17.54
CA THR A 605 12.13 16.13 -17.19
C THR A 605 12.73 14.82 -17.66
N PHE A 606 12.73 13.84 -16.77
CA PHE A 606 13.10 12.46 -17.05
C PHE A 606 11.97 11.53 -16.62
N THR A 607 11.71 10.50 -17.42
CA THR A 607 11.01 9.30 -16.95
C THR A 607 12.04 8.42 -16.26
N ARG A 608 11.95 8.31 -14.93
CA ARG A 608 12.78 7.42 -14.13
C ARG A 608 12.06 6.09 -13.93
N ILE A 609 12.76 4.99 -14.22
CA ILE A 609 12.24 3.63 -14.08
C ILE A 609 13.21 2.87 -13.20
N ASP A 610 12.72 2.31 -12.09
CA ASP A 610 13.52 1.42 -11.25
C ASP A 610 13.02 -0.02 -11.44
N GLY A 611 13.93 -0.98 -11.59
CA GLY A 611 13.58 -2.38 -11.76
C GLY A 611 14.56 -3.34 -11.11
N LEU A 612 14.07 -4.57 -10.92
CA LEU A 612 14.82 -5.72 -10.44
C LEU A 612 14.63 -6.87 -11.42
N ASP A 613 15.71 -7.58 -11.72
CA ASP A 613 15.63 -8.81 -12.51
C ASP A 613 16.52 -9.89 -11.90
N ALA A 614 16.24 -11.15 -12.22
CA ALA A 614 16.98 -12.29 -11.73
C ALA A 614 17.22 -13.30 -12.85
N ALA A 615 18.47 -13.74 -12.99
CA ALA A 615 18.85 -14.84 -13.86
C ALA A 615 19.57 -15.92 -13.03
N MET A 616 19.79 -17.11 -13.61
CA MET A 616 20.54 -18.16 -12.91
C MET A 616 21.89 -17.62 -12.42
N ASN A 617 22.05 -17.59 -11.09
CA ASN A 617 23.20 -17.13 -10.33
C ASN A 617 23.46 -15.61 -10.29
N HIS A 618 22.58 -14.76 -10.82
CA HIS A 618 22.73 -13.30 -10.75
C HIS A 618 21.43 -12.57 -10.41
N THR A 619 21.58 -11.48 -9.67
CA THR A 619 20.53 -10.48 -9.46
C THR A 619 20.95 -9.18 -10.11
N TYR A 620 19.97 -8.49 -10.68
CA TYR A 620 20.15 -7.24 -11.41
C TYR A 620 19.29 -6.19 -10.76
N ARG A 621 19.88 -5.02 -10.53
CA ARG A 621 19.14 -3.84 -10.12
C ARG A 621 19.50 -2.72 -11.07
N TYR A 622 18.49 -2.14 -11.69
CA TYR A 622 18.69 -1.14 -12.71
C TYR A 622 17.81 0.08 -12.50
N THR A 623 18.33 1.23 -12.92
CA THR A 623 17.58 2.48 -13.04
C THR A 623 17.76 3.05 -14.44
N TYR A 624 16.66 3.27 -15.16
CA TYR A 624 16.66 4.05 -16.39
C TYR A 624 16.28 5.50 -16.11
N TYR A 625 16.93 6.42 -16.80
CA TYR A 625 16.49 7.79 -16.98
C TYR A 625 16.27 8.04 -18.47
N ILE A 626 15.01 8.22 -18.86
CA ILE A 626 14.64 8.53 -20.24
C ILE A 626 14.31 10.01 -20.33
N THR A 627 14.97 10.72 -21.24
CA THR A 627 14.69 12.13 -21.53
C THR A 627 14.66 12.37 -23.03
N GLN A 628 13.95 13.43 -23.41
CA GLN A 628 13.73 13.82 -24.79
C GLN A 628 14.32 15.20 -25.02
N ASN A 629 14.96 15.39 -26.17
CA ASN A 629 15.27 16.70 -26.72
C ASN A 629 14.96 16.69 -28.21
N ASN A 630 13.97 17.47 -28.64
CA ASN A 630 13.37 17.39 -29.97
C ASN A 630 12.91 15.94 -30.29
N GLN A 631 13.34 15.34 -31.39
CA GLN A 631 13.01 13.96 -31.77
C GLN A 631 14.09 12.94 -31.39
N THR A 632 14.99 13.32 -30.48
CA THR A 632 16.01 12.43 -29.93
C THR A 632 15.60 11.97 -28.53
N CYS A 633 15.44 10.66 -28.39
CA CYS A 633 15.23 9.97 -27.12
C CYS A 633 16.55 9.42 -26.60
N LEU A 634 16.93 9.82 -25.39
CA LEU A 634 18.08 9.29 -24.68
C LEU A 634 17.60 8.50 -23.47
N ALA A 635 17.98 7.23 -23.40
CA ALA A 635 17.84 6.41 -22.21
C ALA A 635 19.20 6.14 -21.59
N LEU A 636 19.40 6.57 -20.36
CA LEU A 636 20.59 6.27 -19.55
C LEU A 636 20.24 5.12 -18.60
N LEU A 637 20.90 3.98 -18.77
CA LEU A 637 20.80 2.81 -17.91
C LEU A 637 21.92 2.82 -16.89
N PHE A 638 21.57 2.81 -15.62
CA PHE A 638 22.51 2.52 -14.55
C PHE A 638 22.26 1.11 -14.01
N MET A 639 23.26 0.24 -14.10
CA MET A 639 23.13 -1.17 -13.76
C MET A 639 24.05 -1.57 -12.61
N LEU A 640 23.50 -2.35 -11.69
CA LEU A 640 24.23 -3.10 -10.68
C LEU A 640 23.91 -4.59 -10.85
N ARG A 641 24.93 -5.38 -11.20
CA ARG A 641 24.81 -6.83 -11.38
C ARG A 641 25.57 -7.54 -10.26
N ALA A 642 24.87 -8.36 -9.48
CA ALA A 642 25.47 -9.11 -8.37
C ALA A 642 25.26 -10.61 -8.50
N GLY A 643 26.18 -11.40 -7.94
CA GLY A 643 25.99 -12.85 -7.80
C GLY A 643 24.85 -13.15 -6.80
N ASN A 644 24.04 -14.17 -7.10
CA ASN A 644 22.94 -14.58 -6.21
C ASN A 644 23.52 -15.05 -4.86
N PRO A 645 23.20 -14.39 -3.74
CA PRO A 645 23.70 -14.77 -2.43
C PRO A 645 23.26 -16.16 -1.96
N GLU A 646 22.22 -16.75 -2.58
CA GLU A 646 21.70 -18.08 -2.24
C GLU A 646 22.49 -19.24 -2.86
N VAL A 647 23.44 -18.97 -3.77
CA VAL A 647 24.10 -20.01 -4.60
C VAL A 647 25.59 -20.22 -4.27
N TYR A 648 26.20 -19.43 -3.38
CA TYR A 648 27.64 -19.51 -3.07
C TYR A 648 27.94 -19.77 -1.59
N ASP A 649 29.00 -20.53 -1.32
CA ASP A 649 29.55 -20.85 0.00
C ASP A 649 30.97 -20.26 0.17
N PRO A 650 31.32 -19.56 1.26
CA PRO A 650 30.44 -18.73 2.09
C PRO A 650 30.00 -17.48 1.29
N PRO A 651 28.78 -16.96 1.49
CA PRO A 651 28.28 -15.87 0.65
C PRO A 651 29.14 -14.62 0.84
N ARG A 652 29.78 -14.14 -0.24
CA ARG A 652 30.44 -12.83 -0.26
C ARG A 652 29.46 -11.76 0.24
N PRO A 653 29.91 -10.76 1.01
CA PRO A 653 29.04 -9.71 1.53
C PRO A 653 28.16 -9.10 0.43
N VAL A 654 26.86 -8.97 0.69
CA VAL A 654 25.95 -8.34 -0.27
C VAL A 654 26.32 -6.88 -0.43
N TYR A 655 26.46 -6.41 -1.67
CA TYR A 655 26.87 -5.04 -1.95
C TYR A 655 25.82 -4.02 -1.49
N ASN A 656 26.28 -2.84 -1.07
CA ASN A 656 25.39 -1.75 -0.65
C ASN A 656 24.87 -0.99 -1.88
N TYR A 657 23.57 -1.10 -2.14
CA TYR A 657 22.94 -0.42 -3.26
C TYR A 657 23.06 1.10 -3.20
N GLU A 658 22.74 1.74 -2.07
CA GLU A 658 22.72 3.20 -1.96
C GLU A 658 24.12 3.79 -2.13
N LEU A 659 25.12 3.15 -1.52
CA LEU A 659 26.51 3.52 -1.70
C LEU A 659 26.91 3.37 -3.17
N GLU A 660 26.70 2.21 -3.77
CA GLU A 660 27.11 1.97 -5.16
C GLU A 660 26.33 2.85 -6.17
N ALA A 661 25.05 3.15 -5.90
CA ALA A 661 24.21 4.02 -6.70
C ALA A 661 24.47 5.52 -6.49
N SER A 662 25.24 5.92 -5.47
CA SER A 662 25.65 7.33 -5.28
C SER A 662 26.40 7.85 -6.50
N THR A 663 27.26 7.03 -7.12
CA THR A 663 27.96 7.34 -8.37
C THR A 663 26.99 7.65 -9.50
N PHE A 664 25.88 6.93 -9.59
CA PHE A 664 24.85 7.16 -10.62
C PHE A 664 24.17 8.51 -10.45
N THR A 665 23.91 8.87 -9.18
CA THR A 665 23.29 10.15 -8.81
C THR A 665 24.18 11.33 -9.21
N GLU A 666 25.50 11.24 -9.00
CA GLU A 666 26.43 12.28 -9.44
C GLU A 666 26.50 12.41 -10.96
N ILE A 667 26.51 11.28 -11.69
CA ILE A 667 26.50 11.27 -13.16
C ILE A 667 25.23 11.94 -13.68
N ILE A 668 24.04 11.50 -13.26
CA ILE A 668 22.78 12.06 -13.78
C ILE A 668 22.58 13.52 -13.39
N ASN A 669 23.03 13.94 -12.20
CA ASN A 669 22.99 15.35 -11.78
C ASN A 669 23.97 16.26 -12.54
N SER A 670 24.92 15.69 -13.27
CA SER A 670 25.81 16.45 -14.17
C SER A 670 25.31 16.49 -15.62
N PHE A 671 24.22 15.79 -15.92
CA PHE A 671 23.68 15.72 -17.27
C PHE A 671 23.20 17.08 -17.77
N THR A 672 23.51 17.40 -19.02
CA THR A 672 23.02 18.61 -19.68
C THR A 672 22.88 18.40 -21.19
N TRP A 673 21.76 18.84 -21.74
CA TRP A 673 21.61 19.03 -23.19
C TRP A 673 22.36 20.28 -23.64
N LEU A 674 23.23 20.12 -24.63
CA LEU A 674 23.92 21.18 -25.34
C LEU A 674 23.10 21.63 -26.55
N PRO A 675 23.24 22.90 -26.98
CA PRO A 675 22.75 23.33 -28.27
C PRO A 675 23.39 22.48 -29.39
N LEU A 676 22.60 22.04 -30.36
CA LEU A 676 23.13 21.37 -31.54
C LEU A 676 24.03 22.34 -32.32
N PRO A 677 25.14 21.86 -32.94
CA PRO A 677 25.94 22.66 -33.85
C PRO A 677 25.08 23.31 -34.93
N SER A 678 25.47 24.50 -35.41
CA SER A 678 24.78 25.16 -36.53
C SER A 678 24.85 24.28 -37.79
N GLY A 679 23.74 24.23 -38.54
CA GLY A 679 23.64 23.45 -39.77
C GLY A 679 23.21 21.99 -39.55
N GLN A 680 22.44 21.71 -38.50
CA GLN A 680 21.86 20.40 -38.19
C GLN A 680 20.33 20.42 -38.40
N VAL A 681 19.75 19.25 -38.69
CA VAL A 681 18.30 19.03 -38.67
C VAL A 681 17.83 19.00 -37.21
N THR A 682 16.78 19.75 -36.90
CA THR A 682 16.23 19.87 -35.54
C THR A 682 14.82 19.31 -35.42
N ASN A 683 14.08 19.17 -36.53
CA ASN A 683 12.75 18.59 -36.53
C ASN A 683 12.39 18.06 -37.92
N VAL A 684 11.71 16.91 -37.96
CA VAL A 684 11.07 16.36 -39.16
C VAL A 684 9.61 16.09 -38.81
N SER A 685 8.65 16.49 -39.64
CA SER A 685 7.24 16.13 -39.45
C SER A 685 6.70 15.40 -40.66
N LEU A 686 5.68 14.57 -40.45
CA LEU A 686 5.01 13.83 -41.51
C LEU A 686 3.50 13.97 -41.36
N SER A 687 2.85 14.24 -42.48
CA SER A 687 1.41 14.19 -42.65
C SER A 687 1.09 13.39 -43.91
N ALA A 688 -0.01 12.63 -43.87
CA ALA A 688 -0.50 11.87 -45.01
C ALA A 688 -1.98 12.15 -45.20
N THR A 689 -2.41 12.31 -46.45
CA THR A 689 -3.84 12.39 -46.79
C THR A 689 -4.27 11.08 -47.44
N LEU A 690 -5.17 10.35 -46.77
CA LEU A 690 -5.72 9.09 -47.27
C LEU A 690 -7.07 9.35 -47.95
N ALA A 691 -7.15 9.09 -49.26
CA ALA A 691 -8.43 8.88 -49.94
C ALA A 691 -9.11 7.59 -49.37
N PRO A 692 -10.44 7.37 -49.53
CA PRO A 692 -11.20 6.48 -48.65
C PRO A 692 -10.59 5.07 -48.50
N VAL A 693 -10.61 4.58 -47.26
CA VAL A 693 -9.86 3.46 -46.64
C VAL A 693 -10.03 2.08 -47.31
N SER A 694 -10.77 1.98 -48.42
CA SER A 694 -11.05 0.71 -49.10
C SER A 694 -10.06 0.45 -50.25
N CYS A 695 -9.25 -0.59 -50.14
CA CYS A 695 -8.34 -1.02 -51.21
C CYS A 695 -9.06 -2.01 -52.16
N THR A 696 -9.90 -1.52 -53.09
CA THR A 696 -10.44 -2.35 -54.19
C THR A 696 -10.50 -1.60 -55.54
N PRO A 697 -9.96 -2.14 -56.66
CA PRO A 697 -9.01 -3.25 -56.80
C PRO A 697 -7.65 -2.71 -57.29
N GLY A 698 -6.82 -2.23 -56.38
CA GLY A 698 -5.48 -1.75 -56.74
C GLY A 698 -4.75 -1.06 -55.58
N PRO A 699 -3.43 -0.81 -55.73
CA PRO A 699 -2.68 -0.02 -54.78
C PRO A 699 -3.33 1.36 -54.59
N VAL A 700 -3.51 1.79 -53.34
CA VAL A 700 -4.09 3.10 -53.01
C VAL A 700 -2.98 4.14 -53.13
N GLN A 701 -3.22 5.21 -53.90
CA GLN A 701 -2.32 6.37 -53.88
C GLN A 701 -2.45 7.10 -52.56
N VAL A 702 -1.31 7.33 -51.92
CA VAL A 702 -1.17 8.14 -50.71
C VAL A 702 -0.28 9.33 -51.03
N GLU A 703 -0.81 10.52 -50.79
CA GLU A 703 -0.03 11.76 -50.84
C GLU A 703 0.61 11.99 -49.48
N LEU A 704 1.93 12.07 -49.48
CA LEU A 704 2.75 12.34 -48.31
C LEU A 704 3.28 13.75 -48.39
N SER A 705 3.18 14.47 -47.27
CA SER A 705 3.76 15.80 -47.09
C SER A 705 4.42 15.87 -45.73
N GLY A 706 5.66 16.33 -45.69
CA GLY A 706 6.41 16.50 -44.45
C GLY A 706 7.19 17.81 -44.44
N THR A 707 7.66 18.19 -43.26
CA THR A 707 8.54 19.36 -43.12
C THR A 707 9.87 18.96 -42.51
N ILE A 708 10.94 19.60 -42.95
CA ILE A 708 12.30 19.44 -42.43
C ILE A 708 12.77 20.81 -41.95
N THR A 709 13.20 20.90 -40.69
CA THR A 709 13.69 22.14 -40.06
C THR A 709 15.16 22.04 -39.73
N THR A 710 15.94 23.08 -40.05
CA THR A 710 17.37 23.19 -39.68
C THR A 710 17.64 24.39 -38.78
N ASN A 711 18.69 24.31 -37.96
CA ASN A 711 19.14 25.41 -37.08
C ASN A 711 20.21 26.32 -37.72
N GLY A 712 20.48 26.18 -39.01
CA GLY A 712 21.50 26.93 -39.72
C GLY A 712 21.63 26.51 -41.18
N ALA A 713 22.64 27.03 -41.86
CA ALA A 713 22.94 26.64 -43.23
C ALA A 713 23.34 25.15 -43.28
N ALA A 714 22.66 24.35 -44.09
CA ALA A 714 22.82 22.90 -44.14
C ALA A 714 22.53 22.33 -45.53
N ILE A 715 23.17 21.21 -45.85
CA ILE A 715 22.79 20.35 -46.96
C ILE A 715 22.22 19.08 -46.35
N VAL A 716 20.91 18.89 -46.49
CA VAL A 716 20.17 17.77 -45.89
C VAL A 716 19.93 16.71 -46.96
N ALA A 717 20.36 15.48 -46.69
CA ALA A 717 19.95 14.31 -47.47
C ALA A 717 18.77 13.63 -46.78
N TYR A 718 17.72 13.27 -47.53
CA TYR A 718 16.53 12.63 -46.98
C TYR A 718 15.88 11.66 -47.95
N HIS A 719 15.12 10.70 -47.44
CA HIS A 719 14.32 9.77 -48.23
C HIS A 719 13.00 9.43 -47.53
N TRP A 720 12.17 8.67 -48.23
CA TRP A 720 10.92 8.12 -47.74
C TRP A 720 11.03 6.61 -47.59
N GLU A 721 10.48 6.06 -46.51
CA GLU A 721 10.38 4.62 -46.27
C GLU A 721 8.91 4.18 -46.21
N ILE A 722 8.61 3.02 -46.78
CA ILE A 722 7.37 2.26 -46.56
C ILE A 722 7.76 0.95 -45.90
N ILE A 723 7.21 0.68 -44.73
CA ILE A 723 7.41 -0.56 -43.99
C ILE A 723 6.04 -1.19 -43.75
N GLY A 724 5.73 -2.30 -44.40
CA GLY A 724 4.46 -3.00 -44.20
C GLY A 724 4.57 -4.51 -44.39
N ASP A 725 3.46 -5.21 -44.14
CA ASP A 725 3.41 -6.68 -44.06
C ASP A 725 3.92 -7.41 -45.34
N SER A 726 3.83 -6.75 -46.51
CA SER A 726 4.23 -7.32 -47.81
C SER A 726 5.10 -6.40 -48.68
N VAL A 727 5.40 -5.19 -48.21
CA VAL A 727 6.21 -4.20 -48.95
C VAL A 727 7.17 -3.52 -47.99
N ASN A 728 8.46 -3.55 -48.33
CA ASN A 728 9.48 -2.73 -47.69
C ASN A 728 10.22 -1.97 -48.79
N GLN A 729 10.06 -0.65 -48.84
CA GLN A 729 10.65 0.20 -49.89
C GLN A 729 11.30 1.44 -49.26
N VAL A 730 12.48 1.79 -49.73
CA VAL A 730 13.20 3.00 -49.36
C VAL A 730 13.51 3.76 -50.65
N THR A 731 13.11 5.03 -50.74
CA THR A 731 13.40 5.85 -51.93
C THR A 731 14.89 6.23 -51.95
N THR A 732 15.42 6.57 -53.13
CA THR A 732 16.77 7.15 -53.22
C THR A 732 16.84 8.47 -52.46
N ASP A 733 17.98 8.74 -51.81
CA ASP A 733 18.22 9.99 -51.10
C ASP A 733 18.08 11.19 -52.04
N GLN A 734 17.32 12.19 -51.58
CA GLN A 734 17.18 13.50 -52.19
C GLN A 734 17.93 14.54 -51.36
N ILE A 735 18.41 15.60 -52.02
CA ILE A 735 19.17 16.67 -51.38
C ILE A 735 18.32 17.93 -51.28
N LEU A 736 18.27 18.52 -50.08
CA LEU A 736 17.67 19.81 -49.78
C LEU A 736 18.74 20.77 -49.24
N THR A 737 18.83 21.97 -49.79
CA THR A 737 19.79 22.98 -49.35
C THR A 737 19.08 24.06 -48.55
N PHE A 738 19.58 24.32 -47.34
CA PHE A 738 19.14 25.37 -46.44
C PHE A 738 20.23 26.45 -46.39
N PRO A 739 19.99 27.68 -46.87
CA PRO A 739 20.99 28.76 -46.81
C PRO A 739 21.13 29.37 -45.40
N GLU A 740 20.10 29.21 -44.57
CA GLU A 740 20.02 29.67 -43.18
C GLU A 740 19.02 28.81 -42.39
N ALA A 741 18.91 29.03 -41.08
CA ALA A 741 17.96 28.33 -40.22
C ALA A 741 16.52 28.54 -40.71
N SER A 742 15.88 27.48 -41.22
CA SER A 742 14.54 27.55 -41.80
C SER A 742 13.86 26.19 -41.81
N THR A 743 12.55 26.18 -42.09
CA THR A 743 11.76 24.96 -42.33
C THR A 743 11.37 24.90 -43.79
N GLN A 744 11.59 23.77 -44.46
CA GLN A 744 11.14 23.52 -45.83
C GLN A 744 10.18 22.33 -45.87
N THR A 745 9.26 22.34 -46.84
CA THR A 745 8.28 21.27 -47.04
C THR A 745 8.73 20.35 -48.17
N VAL A 746 8.57 19.05 -47.97
CA VAL A 746 8.86 17.99 -48.95
C VAL A 746 7.62 17.14 -49.12
N ALA A 747 7.33 16.70 -50.34
CA ALA A 747 6.15 15.89 -50.63
C ALA A 747 6.47 14.81 -51.66
N THR A 748 5.74 13.71 -51.59
CA THR A 748 5.80 12.63 -52.56
C THR A 748 4.46 11.92 -52.67
N THR A 749 4.29 11.10 -53.69
CA THR A 749 3.11 10.24 -53.84
C THR A 749 3.57 8.79 -53.92
N MET A 750 2.94 7.92 -53.14
CA MET A 750 3.26 6.50 -53.07
C MET A 750 2.03 5.64 -53.31
N HIS A 751 2.23 4.41 -53.79
CA HIS A 751 1.16 3.44 -54.02
C HIS A 751 1.28 2.31 -53.02
N LEU A 752 0.29 2.15 -52.14
CA LEU A 752 0.32 1.15 -51.07
C LEU A 752 -0.65 0.00 -51.36
N PRO A 753 -0.23 -1.27 -51.28
CA PRO A 753 -1.15 -2.41 -51.34
C PRO A 753 -2.00 -2.49 -50.06
N CYS A 754 -3.00 -3.37 -50.03
CA CYS A 754 -3.69 -3.69 -48.77
C CYS A 754 -2.69 -4.27 -47.75
N GLY A 755 -2.88 -3.94 -46.47
CA GLY A 755 -2.03 -4.36 -45.36
C GLY A 755 -1.78 -3.21 -44.39
N ASN A 756 -1.09 -3.51 -43.29
CA ASN A 756 -0.61 -2.46 -42.39
C ASN A 756 0.69 -1.89 -42.95
N HIS A 757 0.76 -0.56 -43.04
CA HIS A 757 1.98 0.15 -43.46
C HIS A 757 2.36 1.23 -42.45
N ALA A 758 3.65 1.40 -42.23
CA ALA A 758 4.28 2.52 -41.58
C ALA A 758 5.05 3.31 -42.64
N LEU A 759 4.65 4.56 -42.85
CA LEU A 759 5.25 5.50 -43.79
C LEU A 759 6.20 6.40 -43.01
N ARG A 760 7.42 6.58 -43.49
CA ARG A 760 8.42 7.41 -42.80
C ARG A 760 9.05 8.43 -43.74
N LEU A 761 9.29 9.63 -43.21
CA LEU A 761 10.20 10.61 -43.78
C LEU A 761 11.46 10.60 -42.93
N VAL A 762 12.62 10.34 -43.53
CA VAL A 762 13.89 10.16 -42.81
C VAL A 762 14.97 11.05 -43.42
N THR A 763 15.65 11.87 -42.62
CA THR A 763 16.90 12.53 -43.01
C THR A 763 18.07 11.62 -42.69
N VAL A 764 19.11 11.60 -43.52
CA VAL A 764 20.31 10.75 -43.35
C VAL A 764 21.60 11.55 -43.17
N ALA A 765 21.61 12.80 -43.62
CA ALA A 765 22.69 13.76 -43.37
C ALA A 765 22.09 15.17 -43.23
N PRO A 766 22.70 16.10 -42.45
CA PRO A 766 23.93 15.95 -41.64
C PRO A 766 23.74 15.10 -40.37
N ASN A 767 22.49 14.82 -39.99
CA ASN A 767 22.10 13.96 -38.87
C ASN A 767 20.76 13.26 -39.18
N VAL A 768 20.54 12.12 -38.52
CA VAL A 768 19.36 11.28 -38.75
C VAL A 768 18.19 11.74 -37.89
N TYR A 769 17.11 12.17 -38.54
CA TYR A 769 15.82 12.48 -37.93
C TYR A 769 14.73 11.79 -38.75
N GLY A 770 13.56 11.54 -38.15
CA GLY A 770 12.47 10.98 -38.92
C GLY A 770 11.10 11.21 -38.27
N ALA A 771 10.06 11.08 -39.08
CA ALA A 771 8.68 11.10 -38.65
C ALA A 771 7.93 9.94 -39.30
N GLN A 772 7.01 9.32 -38.55
CA GLN A 772 6.25 8.14 -38.99
C GLN A 772 4.75 8.43 -39.00
N PHE A 773 4.05 7.86 -39.98
CA PHE A 773 2.60 7.83 -40.08
C PHE A 773 2.15 6.39 -40.36
N ASN A 774 1.25 5.85 -39.53
CA ASN A 774 0.70 4.51 -39.74
C ASN A 774 -0.53 4.58 -40.67
N ALA A 775 -0.49 3.87 -41.78
CA ALA A 775 -1.53 3.80 -42.80
C ALA A 775 -2.02 2.35 -42.95
N PRO A 776 -2.92 1.87 -42.07
CA PRO A 776 -3.58 0.58 -42.27
C PRO A 776 -4.57 0.65 -43.42
N LEU A 777 -4.44 -0.25 -44.41
CA LEU A 777 -5.33 -0.37 -45.56
C LEU A 777 -5.95 -1.77 -45.59
N TYR A 778 -7.25 -1.88 -45.28
CA TYR A 778 -7.93 -3.18 -45.23
C TYR A 778 -8.79 -3.41 -46.47
N PRO A 779 -8.84 -4.64 -47.02
CA PRO A 779 -9.88 -4.98 -47.97
C PRO A 779 -11.24 -4.89 -47.26
N PRO A 780 -12.33 -4.55 -47.95
CA PRO A 780 -13.66 -4.73 -47.39
C PRO A 780 -13.83 -6.21 -47.06
N ASP A 781 -14.07 -6.51 -45.78
CA ASP A 781 -14.27 -7.87 -45.27
C ASP A 781 -15.48 -8.49 -46.00
N PRO A 782 -15.34 -9.66 -46.65
CA PRO A 782 -16.46 -10.36 -47.27
C PRO A 782 -17.24 -11.12 -46.18
N THR A 783 -17.61 -10.45 -45.08
CA THR A 783 -18.54 -11.04 -44.14
C THR A 783 -19.95 -10.95 -44.73
N PRO A 784 -20.70 -12.08 -44.84
CA PRO A 784 -22.13 -12.01 -45.13
C PRO A 784 -22.80 -11.10 -44.11
N ILE A 785 -23.88 -10.41 -44.50
CA ILE A 785 -24.64 -9.53 -43.62
C ILE A 785 -25.03 -10.33 -42.37
N ALA A 786 -24.36 -10.06 -41.26
CA ALA A 786 -24.56 -10.80 -40.03
C ALA A 786 -25.98 -10.56 -39.49
N THR A 787 -26.67 -11.64 -39.17
CA THR A 787 -27.97 -11.58 -38.51
C THR A 787 -27.71 -11.46 -37.01
N PHE A 788 -28.15 -10.35 -36.40
CA PHE A 788 -27.94 -10.12 -34.98
C PHE A 788 -29.13 -10.61 -34.14
N THR A 789 -28.81 -11.17 -32.98
CA THR A 789 -29.76 -11.54 -31.91
C THR A 789 -29.44 -10.73 -30.66
N SER A 790 -30.47 -10.45 -29.86
CA SER A 790 -30.39 -9.55 -28.70
C SER A 790 -31.52 -9.88 -27.73
N PRO A 791 -31.35 -9.65 -26.41
CA PRO A 791 -30.16 -9.06 -25.77
C PRO A 791 -29.15 -10.11 -25.26
N TYR A 792 -27.85 -9.80 -25.38
CA TYR A 792 -26.74 -10.52 -24.73
C TYR A 792 -26.07 -9.67 -23.65
N ALA A 793 -25.30 -10.30 -22.76
CA ALA A 793 -24.50 -9.64 -21.72
C ALA A 793 -23.11 -10.28 -21.59
N VAL A 794 -22.18 -9.52 -21.03
CA VAL A 794 -20.81 -9.99 -20.74
C VAL A 794 -20.79 -10.81 -19.44
N ILE A 795 -20.10 -11.94 -19.44
CA ILE A 795 -19.88 -12.81 -18.26
C ILE A 795 -18.43 -13.33 -18.25
N ASN A 796 -18.03 -14.02 -17.17
CA ASN A 796 -16.69 -14.57 -16.99
C ASN A 796 -15.56 -13.53 -16.99
N ILE A 797 -15.89 -12.25 -16.79
CA ILE A 797 -14.95 -11.13 -16.65
C ILE A 797 -15.14 -10.51 -15.25
N PRO A 798 -14.08 -10.32 -14.44
CA PRO A 798 -14.17 -9.65 -13.15
C PRO A 798 -14.77 -8.24 -13.27
N ALA A 799 -15.48 -7.76 -12.25
CA ALA A 799 -16.28 -6.53 -12.30
C ALA A 799 -15.45 -5.26 -12.62
N GLU A 800 -14.15 -5.29 -12.30
CA GLU A 800 -13.17 -4.24 -12.53
C GLU A 800 -12.52 -4.28 -13.94
N ASN A 801 -12.73 -5.36 -14.70
CA ASN A 801 -12.11 -5.60 -16.00
C ASN A 801 -13.07 -5.34 -17.18
N SER A 802 -12.55 -5.41 -18.41
CA SER A 802 -13.33 -5.23 -19.64
C SER A 802 -12.92 -6.26 -20.71
N LEU A 803 -13.90 -6.70 -21.50
CA LEU A 803 -13.72 -7.62 -22.63
C LEU A 803 -13.27 -6.83 -23.88
N PRO A 804 -12.14 -7.16 -24.53
CA PRO A 804 -11.71 -6.50 -25.76
C PRO A 804 -12.60 -6.83 -26.96
N LEU A 805 -12.93 -5.82 -27.78
CA LEU A 805 -13.49 -5.96 -29.13
C LEU A 805 -12.37 -5.92 -30.16
N TYR A 806 -12.29 -6.92 -31.01
CA TYR A 806 -11.26 -7.08 -32.02
C TYR A 806 -11.75 -6.66 -33.41
N LEU A 807 -10.83 -6.20 -34.27
CA LEU A 807 -11.16 -5.82 -35.64
C LEU A 807 -11.57 -7.04 -36.50
N SER A 808 -11.01 -8.21 -36.23
CA SER A 808 -11.29 -9.48 -36.91
C SER A 808 -11.37 -10.63 -35.90
N ALA A 809 -11.89 -11.79 -36.34
CA ALA A 809 -12.07 -13.01 -35.54
C ALA A 809 -10.74 -13.69 -35.15
N SER A 810 -9.91 -13.01 -34.36
CA SER A 810 -8.60 -13.47 -33.91
C SER A 810 -8.13 -12.68 -32.70
N ALA A 811 -7.60 -13.38 -31.68
CA ALA A 811 -7.02 -12.75 -30.50
C ALA A 811 -5.75 -11.93 -30.80
N GLN A 812 -5.13 -12.15 -31.97
CA GLN A 812 -3.98 -11.40 -32.47
C GLN A 812 -4.40 -10.15 -33.27
N SER A 813 -5.70 -9.99 -33.54
CA SER A 813 -6.24 -8.82 -34.24
C SER A 813 -6.13 -7.55 -33.37
N PRO A 814 -6.06 -6.35 -33.95
CA PRO A 814 -6.10 -5.11 -33.18
C PRO A 814 -7.39 -4.97 -32.37
N VAL A 815 -7.26 -4.52 -31.12
CA VAL A 815 -8.40 -4.16 -30.27
C VAL A 815 -8.92 -2.79 -30.71
N ILE A 816 -10.20 -2.72 -31.07
CA ILE A 816 -10.89 -1.51 -31.56
C ILE A 816 -11.87 -0.92 -30.54
N GLY A 817 -12.09 -1.60 -29.42
CA GLY A 817 -12.96 -1.16 -28.34
C GLY A 817 -12.91 -2.11 -27.15
N TRP A 818 -13.63 -1.75 -26.07
CA TRP A 818 -13.73 -2.55 -24.86
C TRP A 818 -15.18 -2.56 -24.36
N LEU A 819 -15.67 -3.72 -23.93
CA LEU A 819 -16.96 -3.90 -23.28
C LEU A 819 -16.73 -4.09 -21.78
N PRO A 820 -17.16 -3.15 -20.90
CA PRO A 820 -17.10 -3.35 -19.46
C PRO A 820 -17.84 -4.63 -19.03
N ALA A 821 -17.42 -5.27 -17.94
CA ALA A 821 -18.03 -6.50 -17.46
C ALA A 821 -19.55 -6.39 -17.19
N GLN A 822 -20.03 -5.20 -16.83
CA GLN A 822 -21.44 -4.90 -16.56
C GLN A 822 -22.29 -4.66 -17.83
N THR A 823 -21.69 -4.83 -19.02
CA THR A 823 -22.37 -4.59 -20.30
C THR A 823 -23.53 -5.56 -20.50
N ARG A 824 -24.69 -5.00 -20.87
CA ARG A 824 -25.96 -5.68 -21.13
C ARG A 824 -26.55 -5.17 -22.44
N ASN A 825 -27.57 -5.85 -22.96
CA ASN A 825 -28.27 -5.48 -24.20
C ASN A 825 -27.36 -5.41 -25.43
N LEU A 826 -26.38 -6.31 -25.49
CA LEU A 826 -25.50 -6.48 -26.63
C LEU A 826 -26.23 -7.18 -27.78
N GLU A 827 -25.97 -6.75 -29.01
CA GLU A 827 -26.32 -7.50 -30.22
C GLU A 827 -25.17 -8.47 -30.55
N ARG A 828 -25.47 -9.77 -30.68
CA ARG A 828 -24.53 -10.84 -31.04
C ARG A 828 -24.91 -11.43 -32.39
N SER A 829 -23.96 -11.65 -33.29
CA SER A 829 -24.23 -12.36 -34.56
C SER A 829 -24.68 -13.80 -34.31
N VAL A 830 -25.58 -14.31 -35.15
CA VAL A 830 -25.91 -15.75 -35.19
C VAL A 830 -24.74 -16.51 -35.81
N GLU A 831 -24.10 -15.92 -36.81
CA GLU A 831 -22.95 -16.46 -37.49
C GLU A 831 -21.74 -16.46 -36.55
N MET A 832 -21.02 -17.57 -36.54
CA MET A 832 -19.86 -17.83 -35.68
C MET A 832 -18.71 -18.35 -36.52
N ILE A 833 -17.50 -17.88 -36.25
CA ILE A 833 -16.27 -18.38 -36.87
C ILE A 833 -15.56 -19.29 -35.86
N PRO A 834 -15.44 -20.60 -36.13
CA PRO A 834 -14.67 -21.49 -35.28
C PRO A 834 -13.17 -21.24 -35.43
N ALA A 835 -12.46 -21.20 -34.31
CA ALA A 835 -11.00 -21.24 -34.19
C ALA A 835 -10.59 -22.40 -33.28
N GLU A 836 -9.33 -22.83 -33.30
CA GLU A 836 -8.86 -24.09 -32.67
C GLU A 836 -9.34 -24.32 -31.22
N ASN A 837 -9.55 -23.27 -30.41
CA ASN A 837 -10.09 -23.36 -29.04
C ASN A 837 -11.05 -22.20 -28.69
N SER A 838 -11.69 -21.57 -29.69
CA SER A 838 -12.47 -20.34 -29.50
C SER A 838 -13.55 -20.19 -30.56
N HIS A 839 -14.66 -19.57 -30.18
CA HIS A 839 -15.79 -19.31 -31.06
C HIS A 839 -15.99 -17.82 -31.20
N TRP A 840 -15.66 -17.26 -32.37
CA TRP A 840 -15.71 -15.82 -32.59
C TRP A 840 -17.06 -15.38 -33.14
N VAL A 841 -17.62 -14.34 -32.54
CA VAL A 841 -18.88 -13.72 -32.96
C VAL A 841 -18.72 -12.21 -33.05
N GLN A 842 -19.53 -11.57 -33.87
CA GLN A 842 -19.62 -10.11 -33.87
C GLN A 842 -20.49 -9.65 -32.71
N ALA A 843 -20.02 -8.64 -32.00
CA ALA A 843 -20.68 -8.01 -30.88
C ALA A 843 -20.76 -6.50 -31.14
N ARG A 844 -21.91 -5.89 -30.86
CA ARG A 844 -22.04 -4.43 -30.85
C ARG A 844 -23.11 -3.95 -29.88
N LEU A 845 -22.89 -2.74 -29.34
CA LEU A 845 -23.94 -2.00 -28.66
C LEU A 845 -24.83 -1.30 -29.70
N PRO A 846 -26.14 -1.13 -29.44
CA PRO A 846 -27.01 -0.33 -30.30
C PRO A 846 -26.43 1.10 -30.47
N GLY A 847 -26.02 1.44 -31.70
CA GLY A 847 -25.37 2.73 -32.03
C GLY A 847 -23.86 2.81 -31.75
N GLY A 848 -23.22 1.72 -31.33
CA GLY A 848 -21.79 1.62 -31.06
C GLY A 848 -20.97 0.96 -32.17
N ILE A 849 -19.65 0.84 -31.94
CA ILE A 849 -18.71 0.17 -32.85
C ILE A 849 -19.00 -1.34 -32.86
N THR A 850 -18.97 -1.96 -34.04
CA THR A 850 -19.08 -3.42 -34.21
C THR A 850 -17.69 -4.03 -34.26
N GLY A 851 -17.46 -5.08 -33.49
CA GLY A 851 -16.20 -5.81 -33.46
C GLY A 851 -16.40 -7.29 -33.13
N TRP A 852 -15.31 -8.05 -33.16
CA TRP A 852 -15.29 -9.48 -32.88
C TRP A 852 -14.93 -9.75 -31.42
N VAL A 853 -15.61 -10.69 -30.79
CA VAL A 853 -15.30 -11.16 -29.44
C VAL A 853 -15.39 -12.68 -29.39
N ASP A 854 -14.74 -13.27 -28.39
CA ASP A 854 -14.91 -14.69 -28.09
C ASP A 854 -16.26 -14.91 -27.36
N ASP A 855 -17.08 -15.81 -27.91
CA ASP A 855 -18.42 -16.11 -27.45
C ASP A 855 -18.46 -16.74 -26.05
N GLN A 856 -17.34 -17.28 -25.54
CA GLN A 856 -17.25 -17.81 -24.16
C GLN A 856 -17.42 -16.74 -23.06
N TYR A 857 -17.39 -15.47 -23.45
CA TYR A 857 -17.59 -14.33 -22.54
C TYR A 857 -18.97 -13.69 -22.69
N LEU A 858 -19.87 -14.27 -23.51
CA LEU A 858 -21.21 -13.76 -23.75
C LEU A 858 -22.29 -14.75 -23.31
N THR A 859 -23.42 -14.25 -22.83
CA THR A 859 -24.60 -15.05 -22.50
C THR A 859 -25.88 -14.29 -22.88
N GLU A 860 -27.00 -15.00 -23.06
CA GLU A 860 -28.30 -14.33 -23.25
C GLU A 860 -28.68 -13.55 -22.01
N TYR A 861 -29.04 -12.29 -22.20
CA TYR A 861 -29.38 -11.40 -21.09
C TYR A 861 -30.87 -11.50 -20.77
N ILE A 862 -31.18 -12.11 -19.63
CA ILE A 862 -32.53 -12.10 -19.07
C ILE A 862 -32.57 -11.08 -17.93
N THR A 863 -33.52 -10.13 -17.98
CA THR A 863 -33.69 -9.18 -16.87
C THR A 863 -34.19 -9.91 -15.61
N PRO A 864 -33.89 -9.43 -14.40
CA PRO A 864 -34.42 -10.02 -13.17
C PRO A 864 -35.94 -10.20 -13.17
N ALA A 865 -36.68 -9.23 -13.73
CA ALA A 865 -38.13 -9.30 -13.84
C ALA A 865 -38.61 -10.42 -14.77
N GLN A 866 -37.97 -10.60 -15.93
CA GLN A 866 -38.27 -11.70 -16.85
C GLN A 866 -37.93 -13.05 -16.21
N PHE A 867 -36.79 -13.14 -15.52
CA PHE A 867 -36.37 -14.35 -14.82
C PHE A 867 -37.35 -14.76 -13.72
N THR A 868 -37.84 -13.81 -12.92
CA THR A 868 -38.84 -14.08 -11.87
C THR A 868 -40.21 -14.49 -12.46
N ALA A 869 -40.56 -14.00 -13.65
CA ALA A 869 -41.80 -14.35 -14.32
C ALA A 869 -41.75 -15.72 -15.04
N ASP A 870 -40.56 -16.23 -15.35
CA ASP A 870 -40.38 -17.53 -16.03
C ASP A 870 -40.50 -18.69 -15.02
N PRO A 871 -41.45 -19.63 -15.20
CA PRO A 871 -41.59 -20.79 -14.32
C PRO A 871 -40.49 -21.86 -14.55
N ARG A 872 -39.87 -21.90 -15.73
CA ARG A 872 -38.99 -23.00 -16.16
C ARG A 872 -37.73 -23.15 -15.29
N PRO A 873 -37.04 -22.08 -14.83
CA PRO A 873 -35.94 -22.24 -13.87
C PRO A 873 -36.35 -22.97 -12.58
N ARG A 874 -37.58 -22.76 -12.07
CA ARG A 874 -38.06 -23.48 -10.89
C ARG A 874 -38.35 -24.95 -11.18
N GLU A 875 -38.86 -25.27 -12.37
CA GLU A 875 -39.03 -26.65 -12.83
C GLU A 875 -37.67 -27.35 -12.95
N ARG A 876 -36.64 -26.65 -13.45
CA ARG A 876 -35.25 -27.16 -13.50
C ARG A 876 -34.69 -27.43 -12.10
N LEU A 877 -35.00 -26.61 -11.09
CA LEU A 877 -34.61 -26.88 -9.70
C LEU A 877 -35.28 -28.14 -9.14
N GLN A 878 -36.54 -28.40 -9.51
CA GLN A 878 -37.23 -29.64 -9.12
C GLN A 878 -36.59 -30.87 -9.79
N GLN A 879 -36.22 -30.76 -11.07
CA GLN A 879 -35.48 -31.80 -11.79
C GLN A 879 -34.09 -32.03 -11.19
N LEU A 880 -33.40 -30.96 -10.77
CA LEU A 880 -32.13 -31.07 -10.05
C LEU A 880 -32.32 -31.85 -8.75
N ALA A 881 -33.33 -31.51 -7.94
CA ALA A 881 -33.65 -32.23 -6.72
C ALA A 881 -33.89 -33.73 -6.98
N GLN A 882 -34.63 -34.06 -8.05
CA GLN A 882 -34.85 -35.44 -8.48
C GLN A 882 -33.53 -36.13 -8.88
N ALA A 883 -32.66 -35.46 -9.63
CA ALA A 883 -31.38 -35.99 -10.06
C ALA A 883 -30.47 -36.31 -8.87
N ILE A 884 -30.37 -35.38 -7.91
CA ILE A 884 -29.57 -35.55 -6.68
C ILE A 884 -30.14 -36.68 -5.82
N ASN A 885 -31.46 -36.74 -5.63
CA ASN A 885 -32.12 -37.75 -4.78
C ASN A 885 -31.99 -39.18 -5.33
N ASN A 886 -32.06 -39.33 -6.65
CA ASN A 886 -32.00 -40.64 -7.30
C ASN A 886 -30.59 -41.02 -7.77
N ALA A 887 -29.59 -40.15 -7.55
CA ALA A 887 -28.24 -40.29 -8.11
C ALA A 887 -28.26 -40.48 -9.64
N ASP A 888 -29.13 -39.72 -10.33
CA ASP A 888 -29.38 -39.81 -11.76
C ASP A 888 -28.48 -38.81 -12.52
N GLY A 889 -27.34 -39.32 -13.00
CA GLY A 889 -26.37 -38.53 -13.75
C GLY A 889 -26.87 -38.09 -15.13
N GLU A 890 -27.73 -38.88 -15.78
CA GLU A 890 -28.28 -38.50 -17.10
C GLU A 890 -29.22 -37.30 -16.97
N LEU A 891 -30.08 -37.32 -15.95
CA LEU A 891 -30.92 -36.18 -15.64
C LEU A 891 -30.08 -34.96 -15.26
N LEU A 892 -29.05 -35.11 -14.41
CA LEU A 892 -28.14 -34.01 -14.06
C LEU A 892 -27.46 -33.40 -15.29
N ALA A 893 -26.92 -34.23 -16.18
CA ALA A 893 -26.27 -33.79 -17.42
C ALA A 893 -27.22 -32.98 -18.32
N SER A 894 -28.50 -33.36 -18.39
CA SER A 894 -29.50 -32.64 -19.20
C SER A 894 -29.85 -31.23 -18.69
N LEU A 895 -29.50 -30.91 -17.44
CA LEU A 895 -29.80 -29.63 -16.79
C LEU A 895 -28.66 -28.62 -16.93
N ILE A 896 -27.46 -29.06 -17.29
CA ILE A 896 -26.24 -28.24 -17.30
C ILE A 896 -26.15 -27.42 -18.58
N SER A 897 -25.62 -26.20 -18.46
CA SER A 897 -25.42 -25.32 -19.62
C SER A 897 -24.54 -26.01 -20.67
N PRO A 898 -25.04 -26.19 -21.90
CA PRO A 898 -24.22 -26.73 -22.98
C PRO A 898 -23.15 -25.73 -23.45
N LYS A 899 -23.24 -24.45 -23.04
CA LYS A 899 -22.31 -23.39 -23.41
C LYS A 899 -21.14 -23.25 -22.44
N HIS A 900 -21.42 -23.16 -21.13
CA HIS A 900 -20.40 -22.89 -20.11
C HIS A 900 -20.23 -23.98 -19.05
N GLY A 901 -21.01 -25.06 -19.13
CA GLY A 901 -21.03 -26.09 -18.09
C GLY A 901 -21.56 -25.56 -16.76
N LEU A 902 -21.37 -26.37 -15.71
CA LEU A 902 -21.76 -26.09 -14.33
C LEU A 902 -20.52 -25.93 -13.45
N ARG A 903 -20.28 -24.72 -12.93
CA ARG A 903 -19.19 -24.47 -11.97
C ARG A 903 -19.71 -24.58 -10.54
N ILE A 904 -19.01 -25.36 -9.71
CA ILE A 904 -19.39 -25.61 -8.32
C ILE A 904 -18.37 -24.93 -7.39
N PHE A 905 -18.87 -24.11 -6.48
CA PHE A 905 -18.12 -23.41 -5.44
C PHE A 905 -18.57 -23.88 -4.06
N TYR A 906 -17.63 -24.42 -3.28
CA TYR A 906 -17.90 -24.93 -1.94
C TYR A 906 -17.54 -23.88 -0.87
N HIS A 907 -18.46 -23.64 0.07
CA HIS A 907 -18.30 -22.73 1.22
C HIS A 907 -17.89 -21.28 0.88
N GLY A 908 -18.26 -20.79 -0.31
CA GLY A 908 -17.94 -19.42 -0.73
C GLY A 908 -16.46 -19.05 -0.66
N SER A 909 -15.54 -20.02 -0.75
CA SER A 909 -14.11 -19.80 -0.58
C SER A 909 -13.48 -19.07 -1.77
N TRP A 910 -13.01 -17.85 -1.53
CA TRP A 910 -12.24 -17.04 -2.48
C TRP A 910 -10.77 -17.47 -2.44
N GLY A 911 -10.38 -18.29 -3.41
CA GLY A 911 -9.01 -18.80 -3.56
C GLY A 911 -8.89 -20.25 -4.04
N SER A 912 -9.99 -20.99 -4.14
CA SER A 912 -10.04 -22.35 -4.72
C SER A 912 -10.46 -22.30 -6.20
N ASN A 913 -9.89 -23.16 -7.04
CA ASN A 913 -10.29 -23.32 -8.43
C ASN A 913 -11.67 -24.00 -8.48
N PRO A 914 -12.75 -23.34 -8.96
CA PRO A 914 -14.05 -23.98 -9.03
C PRO A 914 -14.01 -25.19 -9.96
N ILE A 915 -14.67 -26.28 -9.55
CA ILE A 915 -14.74 -27.48 -10.38
C ILE A 915 -15.84 -27.29 -11.42
N THR A 916 -15.48 -27.47 -12.69
CA THR A 916 -16.42 -27.38 -13.83
C THR A 916 -16.87 -28.77 -14.26
N TYR A 917 -18.18 -28.95 -14.38
CA TYR A 917 -18.82 -30.13 -14.96
C TYR A 917 -19.46 -29.74 -16.29
N ASP A 918 -18.99 -30.34 -17.38
CA ASP A 918 -19.76 -30.41 -18.62
C ASP A 918 -20.80 -31.54 -18.54
N ALA A 919 -21.61 -31.70 -19.59
CA ALA A 919 -22.65 -32.73 -19.63
C ALA A 919 -22.08 -34.16 -19.51
N GLU A 920 -20.92 -34.44 -20.11
CA GLU A 920 -20.30 -35.78 -20.09
C GLU A 920 -19.80 -36.13 -18.68
N ARG A 921 -19.06 -35.22 -18.05
CA ARG A 921 -18.57 -35.38 -16.68
C ARG A 921 -19.72 -35.48 -15.69
N ALA A 922 -20.80 -34.72 -15.90
CA ALA A 922 -21.98 -34.75 -15.05
C ALA A 922 -22.77 -36.06 -15.15
N GLN A 923 -22.80 -36.69 -16.33
CA GLN A 923 -23.42 -37.99 -16.51
C GLN A 923 -22.80 -39.06 -15.59
N GLN A 924 -21.50 -38.92 -15.29
CA GLN A 924 -20.77 -39.82 -14.41
C GLN A 924 -20.66 -39.32 -12.97
N ALA A 925 -21.21 -38.15 -12.61
CA ALA A 925 -20.95 -37.49 -11.33
C ALA A 925 -21.16 -38.40 -10.10
N PHE A 926 -22.22 -39.23 -10.11
CA PHE A 926 -22.55 -40.10 -8.99
C PHE A 926 -21.77 -41.41 -8.92
N ARG A 927 -21.07 -41.78 -10.00
CA ARG A 927 -20.34 -43.05 -10.16
C ARG A 927 -18.83 -42.87 -10.30
N SER A 928 -18.39 -41.64 -10.59
CA SER A 928 -16.99 -41.32 -10.78
C SER A 928 -16.19 -41.56 -9.49
N PRO A 929 -15.07 -42.30 -9.54
CA PRO A 929 -14.17 -42.46 -8.41
C PRO A 929 -13.19 -41.26 -8.27
N GLU A 930 -13.38 -40.19 -9.04
CA GLU A 930 -12.50 -39.02 -9.04
C GLU A 930 -12.55 -38.29 -7.69
N ILE A 931 -11.42 -38.31 -6.97
CA ILE A 931 -11.25 -37.58 -5.72
C ILE A 931 -10.83 -36.15 -6.05
N LEU A 932 -11.67 -35.19 -5.65
CA LEU A 932 -11.47 -33.77 -5.91
C LEU A 932 -11.28 -33.02 -4.60
N ASP A 933 -10.46 -31.97 -4.67
CA ASP A 933 -10.36 -30.97 -3.62
C ASP A 933 -11.42 -29.89 -3.90
N TRP A 934 -12.45 -29.85 -3.06
CA TRP A 934 -13.56 -28.92 -3.20
C TRP A 934 -13.28 -27.57 -2.53
N GLY A 935 -12.14 -27.40 -1.87
CA GLY A 935 -11.79 -26.22 -1.09
C GLY A 935 -12.09 -26.39 0.41
N VAL A 936 -11.87 -25.32 1.17
CA VAL A 936 -11.90 -25.35 2.64
C VAL A 936 -13.29 -25.69 3.17
N GLU A 937 -13.36 -26.70 4.03
CA GLU A 937 -14.54 -27.06 4.81
C GLU A 937 -14.56 -26.25 6.11
N GLY A 938 -15.40 -25.23 6.11
CA GLY A 938 -15.76 -24.54 7.32
C GLY A 938 -14.64 -23.74 8.01
N ALA A 939 -14.81 -23.47 9.30
CA ALA A 939 -13.81 -22.78 10.13
C ALA A 939 -12.59 -23.65 10.49
N SER A 940 -12.59 -24.93 10.08
CA SER A 940 -11.54 -25.90 10.41
C SER A 940 -10.20 -25.60 9.72
N GLY A 941 -10.24 -24.93 8.56
CA GLY A 941 -9.07 -24.67 7.72
C GLY A 941 -8.58 -25.89 6.91
N TYR A 942 -9.28 -27.03 6.96
CA TYR A 942 -8.99 -28.21 6.15
C TYR A 942 -9.82 -28.22 4.87
N ASN A 943 -9.27 -28.80 3.80
CA ASN A 943 -10.01 -28.93 2.54
C ASN A 943 -10.96 -30.14 2.58
N ALA A 944 -12.17 -29.97 2.03
CA ALA A 944 -13.07 -31.07 1.72
C ALA A 944 -12.54 -31.83 0.51
N ILE A 945 -11.98 -33.01 0.75
CA ILE A 945 -11.41 -33.88 -0.29
C ILE A 945 -12.29 -35.12 -0.42
N GLY A 946 -12.80 -35.38 -1.63
CA GLY A 946 -13.64 -36.54 -1.90
C GLY A 946 -14.32 -36.49 -3.27
N THR A 947 -15.09 -37.52 -3.60
CA THR A 947 -15.91 -37.57 -4.82
C THR A 947 -17.12 -36.63 -4.73
N PHE A 948 -17.80 -36.39 -5.86
CA PHE A 948 -19.05 -35.62 -5.89
C PHE A 948 -20.12 -36.23 -4.95
N SER A 949 -20.24 -37.57 -4.95
CA SER A 949 -21.20 -38.30 -4.11
C SER A 949 -20.87 -38.23 -2.61
N GLU A 950 -19.60 -38.06 -2.25
CA GLU A 950 -19.15 -37.97 -0.86
C GLU A 950 -19.25 -36.56 -0.29
N VAL A 951 -19.04 -35.53 -1.12
CA VAL A 951 -18.94 -34.13 -0.66
C VAL A 951 -20.15 -33.29 -1.06
N ILE A 952 -20.48 -33.24 -2.35
CA ILE A 952 -21.48 -32.30 -2.89
C ILE A 952 -22.90 -32.85 -2.79
N GLN A 953 -23.11 -34.11 -3.19
CA GLN A 953 -24.43 -34.74 -3.16
C GLN A 953 -25.09 -34.66 -1.77
N PRO A 954 -24.40 -34.99 -0.65
CA PRO A 954 -25.04 -34.95 0.67
C PRO A 954 -25.48 -33.54 1.09
N LYS A 955 -24.75 -32.50 0.66
CA LYS A 955 -25.08 -31.09 0.99
C LYS A 955 -26.26 -30.55 0.17
N LEU A 956 -26.42 -31.02 -1.06
CA LEU A 956 -27.62 -30.74 -1.84
C LEU A 956 -28.83 -31.50 -1.29
N LEU A 957 -28.65 -32.77 -0.87
CA LEU A 957 -29.69 -33.56 -0.22
C LEU A 957 -30.18 -32.91 1.08
N GLU A 958 -29.28 -32.34 1.89
CA GLU A 958 -29.62 -31.65 3.13
C GLU A 958 -30.66 -30.53 2.91
N VAL A 959 -30.62 -29.86 1.76
CA VAL A 959 -31.59 -28.83 1.40
C VAL A 959 -32.83 -29.42 0.73
N PHE A 960 -32.66 -30.24 -0.31
CA PHE A 960 -33.79 -30.70 -1.12
C PHE A 960 -34.70 -31.71 -0.42
N THR A 961 -34.22 -32.38 0.62
CA THR A 961 -35.03 -33.34 1.42
C THR A 961 -35.67 -32.69 2.66
N ALA A 962 -35.37 -31.42 2.94
CA ALA A 962 -35.97 -30.64 4.02
C ALA A 962 -36.99 -29.62 3.49
N PRO A 963 -37.85 -29.03 4.35
CA PRO A 963 -38.64 -27.87 3.98
C PRO A 963 -37.71 -26.72 3.54
N HIS A 964 -37.87 -26.28 2.29
CA HIS A 964 -37.04 -25.25 1.68
C HIS A 964 -37.87 -24.25 0.87
N GLU A 965 -37.32 -23.06 0.68
CA GLU A 965 -37.93 -21.95 -0.06
C GLU A 965 -37.01 -21.49 -1.21
N PHE A 966 -37.62 -20.88 -2.22
CA PHE A 966 -36.94 -20.38 -3.42
C PHE A 966 -37.06 -18.87 -3.50
N TYR A 967 -35.93 -18.17 -3.49
CA TYR A 967 -35.86 -16.71 -3.60
C TYR A 967 -35.05 -16.30 -4.84
N PRO A 968 -35.66 -15.67 -5.86
CA PRO A 968 -34.93 -15.25 -7.05
C PRO A 968 -34.05 -14.03 -6.74
N ASN A 969 -32.77 -14.09 -7.11
CA ASN A 969 -31.78 -13.01 -6.98
C ASN A 969 -31.67 -12.39 -5.57
N ASP A 970 -31.91 -13.19 -4.53
CA ASP A 970 -31.86 -12.75 -3.14
C ASP A 970 -30.73 -13.47 -2.39
N PRO A 971 -29.63 -12.78 -2.05
CA PRO A 971 -28.52 -13.37 -1.30
C PRO A 971 -28.69 -13.19 0.22
N SER A 972 -29.86 -12.80 0.74
CA SER A 972 -30.05 -12.32 2.11
C SER A 972 -29.62 -13.27 3.23
N TYR A 973 -29.38 -14.57 2.96
CA TYR A 973 -28.84 -15.54 3.92
C TYR A 973 -27.33 -15.79 3.78
N ALA A 974 -26.71 -15.34 2.68
CA ALA A 974 -25.26 -15.37 2.45
C ALA A 974 -24.56 -14.03 2.80
N TYR A 975 -25.26 -13.07 3.41
CA TYR A 975 -24.75 -11.73 3.78
C TYR A 975 -23.49 -11.70 4.67
N MET A 976 -23.12 -12.83 5.27
CA MET A 976 -21.87 -12.97 6.02
C MET A 976 -20.64 -13.05 5.12
N TYR A 977 -20.82 -13.37 3.84
CA TYR A 977 -19.78 -13.38 2.83
C TYR A 977 -19.74 -12.02 2.12
N TRP A 978 -18.54 -11.49 1.89
CA TRP A 978 -18.30 -10.17 1.28
C TRP A 978 -18.90 -10.05 -0.13
N GLU A 979 -18.88 -11.16 -0.88
CA GLU A 979 -19.41 -11.26 -2.22
C GLU A 979 -20.20 -12.58 -2.36
N PRO A 980 -21.50 -12.57 -2.01
CA PRO A 980 -22.35 -13.76 -2.06
C PRO A 980 -22.57 -14.29 -3.47
N TRP A 981 -22.48 -13.44 -4.49
CA TRP A 981 -22.61 -13.83 -5.89
C TRP A 981 -21.41 -13.25 -6.66
N PRO A 982 -20.54 -14.09 -7.27
CA PRO A 982 -19.30 -13.64 -7.88
C PRO A 982 -19.51 -12.62 -9.01
N GLY A 983 -18.64 -11.62 -9.08
CA GLY A 983 -18.69 -10.53 -10.07
C GLY A 983 -18.58 -11.02 -11.51
N ILE A 984 -17.88 -12.14 -11.73
CA ILE A 984 -17.83 -12.84 -13.02
C ILE A 984 -19.21 -13.33 -13.50
N TYR A 985 -20.19 -13.44 -12.60
CA TYR A 985 -21.58 -13.84 -12.85
C TYR A 985 -22.59 -12.71 -12.61
N GLN A 986 -22.17 -11.45 -12.53
CA GLN A 986 -23.07 -10.32 -12.22
C GLN A 986 -24.24 -10.12 -13.20
N ASN A 987 -24.16 -10.70 -14.41
CA ASN A 987 -25.22 -10.67 -15.42
C ASN A 987 -26.01 -12.00 -15.52
N ILE A 988 -25.70 -12.99 -14.67
CA ILE A 988 -26.42 -14.25 -14.53
C ILE A 988 -27.40 -14.13 -13.36
N ASN A 989 -28.66 -14.52 -13.59
CA ASN A 989 -29.66 -14.61 -12.53
C ASN A 989 -29.54 -15.94 -11.77
N TYR A 990 -29.95 -15.96 -10.52
CA TYR A 990 -29.91 -17.17 -9.69
C TYR A 990 -31.14 -17.31 -8.80
N TYR A 991 -31.36 -18.53 -8.29
CA TYR A 991 -32.25 -18.78 -7.16
C TYR A 991 -31.42 -19.09 -5.91
N ALA A 992 -31.76 -18.45 -4.80
CA ALA A 992 -31.42 -18.91 -3.47
C ALA A 992 -32.39 -20.04 -3.08
N VAL A 993 -31.86 -21.25 -2.92
CA VAL A 993 -32.57 -22.41 -2.40
C VAL A 993 -32.21 -22.57 -0.93
N LEU A 994 -33.13 -22.16 -0.06
CA LEU A 994 -32.89 -22.02 1.37
C LEU A 994 -33.62 -23.11 2.14
N LYS A 995 -32.88 -23.96 2.85
CA LYS A 995 -33.43 -24.72 3.99
C LYS A 995 -33.60 -23.76 5.16
N LEU A 996 -34.83 -23.63 5.65
CA LEU A 996 -35.14 -22.78 6.79
C LEU A 996 -34.52 -23.34 8.10
N PRO A 997 -34.16 -22.46 9.06
CA PRO A 997 -33.73 -22.90 10.38
C PRO A 997 -34.80 -23.76 11.07
N THR A 998 -34.37 -24.76 11.81
CA THR A 998 -35.28 -25.46 12.73
C THR A 998 -35.73 -24.50 13.83
N PRO A 999 -36.99 -24.54 14.30
CA PRO A 999 -37.52 -23.57 15.27
C PRO A 999 -36.70 -23.44 16.56
N GLU A 1000 -35.99 -24.50 16.93
CA GLU A 1000 -35.15 -24.57 18.14
C GLU A 1000 -33.71 -24.08 17.92
N ILE A 1001 -33.23 -23.99 16.67
CA ILE A 1001 -31.84 -23.63 16.32
C ILE A 1001 -31.85 -22.62 15.17
N GLN A 1002 -31.83 -21.33 15.50
CA GLN A 1002 -31.90 -20.21 14.55
C GLN A 1002 -30.81 -20.23 13.45
N LEU A 1003 -29.73 -20.97 13.67
CA LEU A 1003 -28.56 -21.00 12.80
C LEU A 1003 -28.46 -22.31 11.99
N ASP A 1004 -29.45 -23.20 12.10
CA ASP A 1004 -29.53 -24.46 11.33
C ASP A 1004 -30.13 -24.26 9.92
N TRP A 1005 -29.62 -23.27 9.18
CA TRP A 1005 -29.99 -23.07 7.78
C TRP A 1005 -28.89 -23.57 6.83
N ARG A 1006 -29.28 -23.90 5.61
CA ARG A 1006 -28.39 -24.25 4.50
C ARG A 1006 -28.87 -23.52 3.26
N LEU A 1007 -27.94 -23.00 2.47
CA LEU A 1007 -28.27 -22.20 1.31
C LEU A 1007 -27.44 -22.65 0.12
N TRP A 1008 -28.11 -22.80 -1.02
CA TRP A 1008 -27.47 -22.87 -2.32
C TRP A 1008 -27.89 -21.69 -3.18
N LEU A 1009 -26.92 -20.96 -3.74
CA LEU A 1009 -27.21 -20.05 -4.85
C LEU A 1009 -26.98 -20.79 -6.16
N ILE A 1010 -28.02 -20.88 -6.98
CA ILE A 1010 -28.05 -21.70 -8.19
C ILE A 1010 -28.29 -20.79 -9.39
N GLY A 1011 -27.26 -20.61 -10.21
CA GLY A 1011 -27.24 -19.72 -11.37
C GLY A 1011 -27.83 -20.34 -12.63
N PHE A 1012 -28.53 -19.52 -13.41
CA PHE A 1012 -29.19 -19.91 -14.64
C PHE A 1012 -28.68 -19.12 -15.85
N GLU A 1013 -28.13 -19.85 -16.80
CA GLU A 1013 -27.81 -19.35 -18.14
C GLU A 1013 -28.93 -19.72 -19.11
N TYR A 1014 -29.26 -18.82 -20.03
CA TYR A 1014 -30.20 -19.09 -21.11
C TYR A 1014 -29.41 -19.36 -22.40
N VAL A 1015 -29.73 -20.47 -23.05
CA VAL A 1015 -29.19 -20.84 -24.36
C VAL A 1015 -30.37 -21.18 -25.25
N ASP A 1016 -30.52 -20.43 -26.34
CA ASP A 1016 -31.67 -20.44 -27.25
C ASP A 1016 -33.00 -20.29 -26.49
N GLY A 1017 -33.02 -19.39 -25.50
CA GLY A 1017 -34.19 -19.13 -24.65
C GLY A 1017 -34.55 -20.24 -23.66
N VAL A 1018 -33.73 -21.29 -23.52
CA VAL A 1018 -33.92 -22.39 -22.56
C VAL A 1018 -33.00 -22.18 -21.34
N PRO A 1019 -33.53 -22.20 -20.09
CA PRO A 1019 -32.71 -22.07 -18.90
C PRO A 1019 -31.99 -23.37 -18.54
N TYR A 1020 -30.69 -23.24 -18.28
CA TYR A 1020 -29.76 -24.28 -17.83
C TYR A 1020 -28.98 -23.85 -16.59
N LEU A 1021 -28.54 -24.81 -15.79
CA LEU A 1021 -27.70 -24.59 -14.62
C LEU A 1021 -26.27 -24.26 -15.07
N THR A 1022 -25.70 -23.17 -14.53
CA THR A 1022 -24.30 -22.78 -14.83
C THR A 1022 -23.42 -22.58 -13.60
N ALA A 1023 -24.02 -22.32 -12.44
CA ALA A 1023 -23.27 -22.16 -11.19
C ALA A 1023 -24.01 -22.74 -9.98
N LEU A 1024 -23.27 -23.36 -9.07
CA LEU A 1024 -23.75 -23.81 -7.76
C LEU A 1024 -22.81 -23.29 -6.67
N LEU A 1025 -23.35 -22.52 -5.72
CA LEU A 1025 -22.57 -21.97 -4.61
C LEU A 1025 -23.18 -22.41 -3.29
N HIS A 1026 -22.38 -23.09 -2.47
CA HIS A 1026 -22.80 -23.60 -1.17
C HIS A 1026 -22.47 -22.62 -0.04
N TYR A 1027 -23.47 -22.34 0.81
CA TYR A 1027 -23.34 -21.53 2.02
C TYR A 1027 -24.02 -22.21 3.20
N VAL A 1028 -23.36 -22.18 4.34
CA VAL A 1028 -23.85 -22.74 5.60
C VAL A 1028 -23.32 -21.91 6.76
N TRP A 1029 -24.11 -21.77 7.81
CA TRP A 1029 -23.62 -21.22 9.06
C TRP A 1029 -22.84 -22.28 9.85
N GLU A 1030 -21.66 -21.91 10.34
CA GLU A 1030 -20.88 -22.70 11.27
C GLU A 1030 -20.58 -21.89 12.55
N PRO A 1031 -20.60 -22.54 13.73
CA PRO A 1031 -20.35 -21.90 15.03
C PRO A 1031 -18.93 -21.39 15.25
#